data_AF-A0A2T7P171-F1
#
_entry.id   AF-A0A2T7P171-F1
#
_cell.length_a   1.000
_cell.length_b   1.000
_cell.length_c   1.000
_cell.angle_alpha   90.00
_cell.angle_beta   90.00
_cell.angle_gamma   90.00
#
_symmetry.space_group_name_H-M   'P 1'
#
loop_
_entity.id
_entity.type
_entity.pdbx_description
1 polymer ?
#
loop_
_entity_poly.entity_id
_entity_poly.type
_entity_poly.pdbx_seq_one_letter_code
_entity_poly.pdbx_strand_id
1 'polypeptide(L)'
;MASYHAIRRARYRVFILILTFLCYASYHLSRKPISVVKNSLHKNCSNVLPPPEVTNDSSWCSWAPFDKSNYEELFGVLDVAYLSAYAVGMFCSGYIAERMNLRYFMTIGMLASGFFTAAFGFGYFFNIHSFVYYVIVQVIGGLFQSTGWPSVVTCMGNWYGKGKRGLIMGIWNSHTSVGNILGAIIPGFFAEHEWGWSFVVPGIIIAVLGLIVFMFLVPNPKDVGCEPPDQHGKKTFTSSERQPFEDNTYSSDSLSNGESGIASTGEEGTPLLSSSGEEQDKPISVFQAIMLPGVLEFSLCLFFAKLVSYTFLFWLPKYIGSTTNFDAEKSADLSTLFDVGGILGGIVAGIISDLTGAHGCVCVAMLLAGTPALFLYDHLGNRSFGLSIGLLMICGALVNGPYALITTAVSADLGTQEALRGNAKALATVTAIIDGTGSIGAALGPLLTGLISPTGWSNVFYMLIAADIAAAILLTRVVIVELRNRFCPRTYELVLSTQLVVNVKNKGDEVIVESIQANTTSDTVTLEYQNTDGTLITLFIDFKSEVQIFRIIMPGEEELGETQAQAICFLARFSHSDFISSDAMSKLRQKNPTAIRTPEEEKSPTVYTHDLLADLSKSHVISPYIYNICNDAIDAIYFTEADLRTISRSLSKDYATMMSAMQKQVPSRHGAAWTPRT
;
A
#
# COMPACT_ATOMS: atom_id res chain seq x y z
N MET A 1 -32.76 0.11 15.26
CA MET A 1 -31.61 1.04 15.23
C MET A 1 -30.55 0.66 14.19
N ALA A 2 -29.92 -0.53 14.23
CA ALA A 2 -28.77 -0.88 13.37
C ALA A 2 -28.81 -0.39 11.91
N SER A 3 -29.90 -0.65 11.16
CA SER A 3 -30.08 -0.20 9.77
C SER A 3 -29.94 1.33 9.60
N TYR A 4 -30.48 2.14 10.52
CA TYR A 4 -30.34 3.60 10.50
C TYR A 4 -28.88 4.04 10.68
N HIS A 5 -28.12 3.41 11.59
CA HIS A 5 -26.70 3.70 11.75
C HIS A 5 -25.87 3.25 10.54
N ALA A 6 -26.22 2.12 9.90
CA ALA A 6 -25.59 1.67 8.66
C ALA A 6 -25.83 2.64 7.50
N ILE A 7 -27.08 3.06 7.27
CA ILE A 7 -27.45 4.05 6.24
C ILE A 7 -26.78 5.40 6.52
N ARG A 8 -26.75 5.86 7.79
CA ARG A 8 -26.02 7.08 8.18
C ARG A 8 -24.53 6.96 7.86
N ARG A 9 -23.87 5.87 8.28
CA ARG A 9 -22.44 5.62 8.02
C ARG A 9 -22.13 5.58 6.52
N ALA A 10 -23.01 4.98 5.71
CA ALA A 10 -22.88 4.95 4.25
C ALA A 10 -23.01 6.35 3.61
N ARG A 11 -23.99 7.16 4.03
CA ARG A 11 -24.17 8.54 3.52
C ARG A 11 -22.96 9.42 3.82
N TYR A 12 -22.42 9.36 5.04
CA TYR A 12 -21.18 10.09 5.38
C TYR A 12 -19.96 9.58 4.60
N ARG A 13 -19.80 8.26 4.41
CA ARG A 13 -18.71 7.71 3.58
C ARG A 13 -18.72 8.27 2.15
N VAL A 14 -19.87 8.21 1.47
CA VAL A 14 -20.02 8.74 0.10
C VAL A 14 -19.79 10.25 0.07
N PHE A 15 -20.29 11.00 1.05
CA PHE A 15 -20.06 12.44 1.15
C PHE A 15 -18.57 12.79 1.32
N ILE A 16 -17.85 12.11 2.21
CA ILE A 16 -16.42 12.33 2.46
C ILE A 16 -15.57 11.92 1.25
N LEU A 17 -15.92 10.82 0.58
CA LEU A 17 -15.28 10.39 -0.67
C LEU A 17 -15.37 11.50 -1.73
N ILE A 18 -16.57 12.04 -1.96
CA ILE A 18 -16.81 13.11 -2.94
C ILE A 18 -16.14 14.42 -2.50
N LEU A 19 -16.22 14.80 -1.23
CA LEU A 19 -15.63 16.04 -0.73
C LEU A 19 -14.10 16.01 -0.84
N THR A 20 -13.44 14.93 -0.39
CA THR A 20 -11.97 14.78 -0.50
C THR A 20 -11.51 14.72 -1.96
N PHE A 21 -12.27 14.04 -2.83
CA PHE A 21 -12.03 14.02 -4.28
C PHE A 21 -12.04 15.43 -4.87
N LEU A 22 -13.10 16.21 -4.63
CA LEU A 22 -13.24 17.58 -5.15
C LEU A 22 -12.14 18.50 -4.59
N CYS A 23 -11.78 18.35 -3.32
CA CYS A 23 -10.71 19.13 -2.71
C CYS A 23 -9.35 18.84 -3.36
N TYR A 24 -8.99 17.57 -3.55
CA TYR A 24 -7.70 17.24 -4.16
C TYR A 24 -7.67 17.46 -5.68
N ALA A 25 -8.81 17.36 -6.35
CA ALA A 25 -8.97 17.88 -7.71
C ALA A 25 -8.73 19.41 -7.77
N SER A 26 -9.21 20.18 -6.78
CA SER A 26 -8.92 21.63 -6.73
C SER A 26 -7.45 21.95 -6.44
N TYR A 27 -6.75 21.11 -5.68
CA TYR A 27 -5.28 21.16 -5.52
C TYR A 27 -4.49 20.76 -6.79
N HIS A 28 -5.12 20.12 -7.77
CA HIS A 28 -4.53 19.85 -9.08
C HIS A 28 -4.90 20.94 -10.11
N LEU A 29 -6.14 21.43 -10.07
CA LEU A 29 -6.63 22.60 -10.81
C LEU A 29 -5.74 23.83 -10.64
N SER A 30 -5.18 24.09 -9.45
CA SER A 30 -4.27 25.22 -9.25
C SER A 30 -2.78 24.96 -9.57
N ARG A 31 -2.39 23.72 -9.93
CA ARG A 31 -1.01 23.37 -10.35
C ARG A 31 -0.78 23.64 -11.84
N LYS A 32 -1.73 23.25 -12.69
CA LYS A 32 -1.59 23.26 -14.16
C LYS A 32 -1.72 24.63 -14.87
N PRO A 33 -2.26 25.74 -14.31
CA PRO A 33 -2.40 27.02 -15.04
C PRO A 33 -1.10 27.58 -15.62
N ILE A 34 0.03 27.39 -14.93
CA ILE A 34 1.32 27.86 -15.42
C ILE A 34 1.74 27.19 -16.73
N SER A 35 1.42 25.91 -16.97
CA SER A 35 1.83 25.23 -18.20
C SER A 35 1.08 25.71 -19.44
N VAL A 36 -0.16 26.18 -19.25
CA VAL A 36 -0.95 26.88 -20.27
C VAL A 36 -0.39 28.28 -20.51
N VAL A 37 -0.19 29.06 -19.45
CA VAL A 37 0.21 30.47 -19.55
C VAL A 37 1.66 30.66 -20.05
N LYS A 38 2.51 29.62 -20.03
CA LYS A 38 3.80 29.59 -20.76
C LYS A 38 3.68 29.86 -22.27
N ASN A 39 2.51 29.64 -22.89
CA ASN A 39 2.25 30.03 -24.29
C ASN A 39 1.93 31.52 -24.46
N SER A 40 1.55 32.21 -23.38
CA SER A 40 1.21 33.64 -23.43
C SER A 40 2.29 34.56 -22.88
N LEU A 41 3.09 34.10 -21.91
CA LEU A 41 4.20 34.89 -21.34
C LEU A 41 5.35 35.10 -22.32
N HIS A 42 5.55 34.20 -23.29
CA HIS A 42 6.52 34.36 -24.37
C HIS A 42 5.91 33.93 -25.70
N LYS A 43 5.64 34.91 -26.59
CA LYS A 43 5.03 34.75 -27.92
C LYS A 43 5.96 35.33 -29.00
N ASN A 44 6.00 34.69 -30.17
CA ASN A 44 6.66 35.24 -31.36
C ASN A 44 5.68 36.15 -32.11
N CYS A 45 5.87 37.46 -32.02
CA CYS A 45 5.00 38.48 -32.63
C CYS A 45 5.58 39.09 -33.92
N SER A 46 6.47 38.38 -34.63
CA SER A 46 7.03 38.83 -35.92
C SER A 46 5.96 39.14 -37.00
N ASN A 47 4.76 38.57 -36.87
CA ASN A 47 3.63 38.77 -37.79
C ASN A 47 2.66 39.90 -37.35
N VAL A 48 2.94 40.57 -36.23
CA VAL A 48 2.08 41.64 -35.67
C VAL A 48 2.85 42.96 -35.71
N LEU A 49 2.21 44.02 -36.22
CA LEU A 49 2.79 45.36 -36.28
C LEU A 49 3.23 45.81 -34.88
N PRO A 50 4.53 46.08 -34.65
CA PRO A 50 5.02 46.53 -33.36
C PRO A 50 4.57 47.96 -33.05
N PRO A 51 4.54 48.36 -31.76
CA PRO A 51 4.39 49.77 -31.38
C PRO A 51 5.48 50.64 -32.03
N PRO A 52 5.22 51.92 -32.34
CA PRO A 52 6.13 52.78 -33.10
C PRO A 52 7.48 53.08 -32.41
N GLU A 53 7.66 52.65 -31.17
CA GLU A 53 8.85 52.84 -30.35
C GLU A 53 9.76 51.58 -30.28
N VAL A 54 9.32 50.44 -30.84
CA VAL A 54 10.03 49.14 -30.73
C VAL A 54 10.67 48.72 -32.06
N THR A 55 12.00 48.65 -32.09
CA THR A 55 12.77 48.30 -33.30
C THR A 55 13.22 46.84 -33.32
N ASN A 56 12.71 46.06 -34.28
CA ASN A 56 13.24 44.76 -34.73
C ASN A 56 13.39 43.62 -33.68
N ASP A 57 12.69 43.68 -32.53
CA ASP A 57 12.58 42.52 -31.64
C ASP A 57 11.34 41.68 -32.00
N SER A 58 11.51 40.37 -32.20
CA SER A 58 10.41 39.44 -32.53
C SER A 58 9.60 39.02 -31.30
N SER A 59 10.12 39.25 -30.10
CA SER A 59 9.50 38.89 -28.82
C SER A 59 8.73 40.03 -28.15
N TRP A 60 8.60 41.21 -28.81
CA TRP A 60 8.13 42.48 -28.23
C TRP A 60 6.83 42.44 -27.41
N CYS A 61 5.96 41.47 -27.67
CA CYS A 61 4.67 41.27 -27.00
C CYS A 61 4.75 40.38 -25.75
N SER A 62 5.93 39.90 -25.38
CA SER A 62 6.18 38.96 -24.28
C SER A 62 6.24 39.68 -22.93
N TRP A 63 5.89 38.96 -21.86
CA TRP A 63 5.78 39.52 -20.52
C TRP A 63 7.12 39.46 -19.78
N ALA A 64 7.75 40.61 -19.55
CA ALA A 64 8.95 40.69 -18.71
C ALA A 64 8.64 40.15 -17.29
N PRO A 65 9.46 39.23 -16.73
CA PRO A 65 10.87 38.93 -17.07
C PRO A 65 11.09 37.75 -18.05
N PHE A 66 10.04 37.26 -18.72
CA PHE A 66 10.10 36.14 -19.68
C PHE A 66 10.26 36.62 -21.14
N ASP A 67 10.64 37.89 -21.32
CA ASP A 67 10.96 38.54 -22.60
C ASP A 67 12.23 37.98 -23.25
N LYS A 68 13.20 37.56 -22.43
CA LYS A 68 14.58 37.23 -22.84
C LYS A 68 14.72 35.79 -23.30
N SER A 69 15.77 35.53 -24.08
CA SER A 69 16.08 34.21 -24.65
C SER A 69 16.21 33.05 -23.65
N ASN A 70 16.46 33.32 -22.36
CA ASN A 70 16.52 32.31 -21.30
C ASN A 70 15.15 32.00 -20.64
N TYR A 71 14.03 32.36 -21.28
CA TYR A 71 12.67 32.17 -20.75
C TYR A 71 12.35 30.70 -20.41
N GLU A 72 12.86 29.73 -21.16
CA GLU A 72 12.61 28.30 -20.89
C GLU A 72 13.30 27.82 -19.60
N GLU A 73 14.54 28.29 -19.36
CA GLU A 73 15.24 28.05 -18.09
C GLU A 73 14.48 28.68 -16.92
N LEU A 74 14.00 29.92 -17.08
CA LEU A 74 13.21 30.64 -16.07
C LEU A 74 11.89 29.93 -15.76
N PHE A 75 11.23 29.35 -16.76
CA PHE A 75 10.05 28.49 -16.57
C PHE A 75 10.39 27.20 -15.81
N GLY A 76 11.49 26.52 -16.16
CA GLY A 76 11.95 25.33 -15.43
C GLY A 76 12.31 25.62 -13.97
N VAL A 77 12.88 26.80 -13.70
CA VAL A 77 13.17 27.28 -12.33
C VAL A 77 11.89 27.57 -11.54
N LEU A 78 10.82 28.10 -12.16
CA LEU A 78 9.54 28.30 -11.47
C LEU A 78 8.82 26.98 -11.17
N ASP A 79 8.87 26.01 -12.08
CA ASP A 79 8.32 24.67 -11.85
C ASP A 79 9.06 23.97 -10.70
N VAL A 80 10.40 23.97 -10.70
CA VAL A 80 11.18 23.30 -9.65
C VAL A 80 11.09 24.02 -8.31
N ALA A 81 10.99 25.36 -8.28
CA ALA A 81 10.80 26.13 -7.05
C ALA A 81 9.48 25.75 -6.35
N TYR A 82 8.39 25.60 -7.13
CA TYR A 82 7.11 25.13 -6.62
C TYR A 82 7.16 23.67 -6.14
N LEU A 83 7.71 22.77 -6.95
CA LEU A 83 7.68 21.32 -6.69
C LEU A 83 8.67 20.88 -5.59
N SER A 84 9.83 21.53 -5.47
CA SER A 84 10.75 21.31 -4.35
C SER A 84 10.19 21.84 -3.02
N ALA A 85 9.57 23.02 -3.04
CA ALA A 85 8.89 23.57 -1.87
C ALA A 85 7.70 22.68 -1.43
N TYR A 86 6.95 22.12 -2.38
CA TYR A 86 5.93 21.10 -2.11
C TYR A 86 6.52 19.83 -1.46
N ALA A 87 7.62 19.30 -2.00
CA ALA A 87 8.27 18.09 -1.49
C ALA A 87 8.80 18.28 -0.06
N VAL A 88 9.48 19.39 0.22
CA VAL A 88 9.91 19.77 1.58
C VAL A 88 8.70 19.96 2.50
N GLY A 89 7.68 20.64 1.98
CA GLY A 89 6.41 20.87 2.69
C GLY A 89 5.75 19.59 3.16
N MET A 90 5.74 18.52 2.36
CA MET A 90 5.05 17.26 2.73
C MET A 90 5.62 16.61 3.99
N PHE A 91 6.94 16.68 4.21
CA PHE A 91 7.56 16.14 5.43
C PHE A 91 7.11 16.92 6.68
N CYS A 92 7.04 18.26 6.58
CA CYS A 92 6.57 19.10 7.69
C CYS A 92 5.04 18.99 7.88
N SER A 93 4.28 18.97 6.79
CA SER A 93 2.81 18.99 6.81
C SER A 93 2.24 17.71 7.41
N GLY A 94 2.86 16.54 7.18
CA GLY A 94 2.48 15.28 7.82
C GLY A 94 2.57 15.34 9.35
N TYR A 95 3.71 15.79 9.89
CA TYR A 95 3.93 15.93 11.34
C TYR A 95 2.97 16.93 12.01
N ILE A 96 2.59 17.99 11.29
CA ILE A 96 1.64 19.00 11.78
C ILE A 96 0.20 18.47 11.70
N ALA A 97 -0.16 17.71 10.65
CA ALA A 97 -1.48 17.11 10.46
C ALA A 97 -1.87 16.12 11.57
N GLU A 98 -0.92 15.40 12.16
CA GLU A 98 -1.16 14.53 13.32
C GLU A 98 -1.50 15.30 14.62
N ARG A 99 -1.11 16.58 14.70
CA ARG A 99 -1.20 17.40 15.92
C ARG A 99 -2.28 18.48 15.87
N MET A 100 -2.73 18.85 14.67
CA MET A 100 -3.82 19.80 14.44
C MET A 100 -5.12 19.07 14.09
N ASN A 101 -6.27 19.68 14.38
CA ASN A 101 -7.54 19.15 13.87
C ASN A 101 -7.54 19.27 12.33
N LEU A 102 -7.66 18.12 11.66
CA LEU A 102 -7.60 17.97 10.21
C LEU A 102 -8.51 18.94 9.44
N ARG A 103 -9.67 19.30 10.01
CA ARG A 103 -10.62 20.28 9.43
C ARG A 103 -10.00 21.67 9.32
N TYR A 104 -9.37 22.17 10.39
CA TYR A 104 -8.72 23.49 10.38
C TYR A 104 -7.43 23.46 9.57
N PHE A 105 -6.63 22.39 9.70
CA PHE A 105 -5.38 22.24 8.96
C PHE A 105 -5.60 22.25 7.43
N MET A 106 -6.54 21.44 6.94
CA MET A 106 -6.89 21.39 5.52
C MET A 106 -7.55 22.70 5.04
N THR A 107 -8.37 23.35 5.87
CA THR A 107 -8.94 24.69 5.56
C THR A 107 -7.85 25.72 5.32
N ILE A 108 -6.90 25.85 6.25
CA ILE A 108 -5.82 26.84 6.18
C ILE A 108 -4.96 26.58 4.94
N GLY A 109 -4.64 25.31 4.67
CA GLY A 109 -3.96 24.88 3.45
C GLY A 109 -4.65 25.36 2.17
N MET A 110 -5.94 25.03 2.00
CA MET A 110 -6.70 25.37 0.79
C MET A 110 -6.89 26.87 0.60
N LEU A 111 -7.16 27.62 1.68
CA LEU A 111 -7.28 29.08 1.63
C LEU A 111 -5.95 29.76 1.27
N ALA A 112 -4.85 29.34 1.89
CA ALA A 112 -3.53 29.90 1.62
C ALA A 112 -3.06 29.52 0.20
N SER A 113 -3.22 28.27 -0.23
CA SER A 113 -2.97 27.85 -1.61
C SER A 113 -3.78 28.70 -2.61
N GLY A 114 -5.07 28.90 -2.37
CA GLY A 114 -5.91 29.75 -3.24
C GLY A 114 -5.44 31.20 -3.32
N PHE A 115 -5.04 31.78 -2.20
CA PHE A 115 -4.43 33.11 -2.15
C PHE A 115 -3.11 33.19 -2.94
N PHE A 116 -2.19 32.24 -2.75
CA PHE A 116 -0.90 32.28 -3.45
C PHE A 116 -1.01 31.93 -4.93
N THR A 117 -1.94 31.04 -5.35
CA THR A 117 -2.28 30.89 -6.77
C THR A 117 -2.81 32.21 -7.34
N ALA A 118 -3.79 32.85 -6.68
CA ALA A 118 -4.33 34.14 -7.14
C ALA A 118 -3.25 35.25 -7.18
N ALA A 119 -2.30 35.25 -6.22
CA ALA A 119 -1.18 36.18 -6.20
C ALA A 119 -0.26 36.06 -7.43
N PHE A 120 -0.07 34.86 -7.99
CA PHE A 120 0.66 34.71 -9.25
C PHE A 120 -0.06 35.47 -10.39
N GLY A 121 -1.39 35.39 -10.42
CA GLY A 121 -2.23 36.16 -11.34
C GLY A 121 -2.26 37.67 -11.05
N PHE A 122 -2.12 38.09 -9.79
CA PHE A 122 -1.98 39.51 -9.42
C PHE A 122 -0.71 40.15 -9.98
N GLY A 123 0.29 39.35 -10.39
CA GLY A 123 1.43 39.83 -11.17
C GLY A 123 1.03 40.54 -12.47
N TYR A 124 -0.07 40.12 -13.11
CA TYR A 124 -0.65 40.81 -14.27
C TYR A 124 -1.28 42.15 -13.86
N PHE A 125 -2.26 42.12 -12.96
CA PHE A 125 -3.07 43.29 -12.58
C PHE A 125 -2.28 44.40 -11.87
N PHE A 126 -1.18 44.06 -11.20
CA PHE A 126 -0.25 45.03 -10.59
C PHE A 126 1.01 45.28 -11.43
N ASN A 127 1.08 44.74 -12.66
CA ASN A 127 2.17 44.92 -13.63
C ASN A 127 3.59 44.63 -13.05
N ILE A 128 3.75 43.47 -12.42
CA ILE A 128 4.96 43.10 -11.67
C ILE A 128 5.94 42.33 -12.57
N HIS A 129 7.00 43.00 -13.01
CA HIS A 129 8.05 42.40 -13.87
C HIS A 129 9.24 41.78 -13.09
N SER A 130 9.03 41.39 -11.83
CA SER A 130 10.10 40.82 -10.97
C SER A 130 10.07 39.30 -10.95
N PHE A 131 11.14 38.64 -11.42
CA PHE A 131 11.25 37.18 -11.35
C PHE A 131 11.20 36.65 -9.91
N VAL A 132 11.81 37.39 -8.97
CA VAL A 132 11.86 37.05 -7.55
C VAL A 132 10.44 37.00 -6.93
N TYR A 133 9.52 37.85 -7.40
CA TYR A 133 8.11 37.82 -6.96
C TYR A 133 7.46 36.47 -7.32
N TYR A 134 7.54 36.06 -8.58
CA TYR A 134 6.98 34.79 -9.05
C TYR A 134 7.60 33.58 -8.33
N VAL A 135 8.92 33.59 -8.07
CA VAL A 135 9.61 32.52 -7.31
C VAL A 135 9.12 32.46 -5.85
N ILE A 136 9.01 33.61 -5.16
CA ILE A 136 8.53 33.64 -3.77
C ILE A 136 7.08 33.15 -3.67
N VAL A 137 6.21 33.59 -4.58
CA VAL A 137 4.81 33.16 -4.65
C VAL A 137 4.71 31.65 -4.90
N GLN A 138 5.53 31.10 -5.81
CA GLN A 138 5.57 29.66 -6.09
C GLN A 138 6.09 28.83 -4.91
N VAL A 139 7.13 29.28 -4.21
CA VAL A 139 7.68 28.58 -3.04
C VAL A 139 6.65 28.53 -1.90
N ILE A 140 6.02 29.67 -1.57
CA ILE A 140 5.03 29.72 -0.49
C ILE A 140 3.75 28.95 -0.89
N GLY A 141 3.31 29.07 -2.15
CA GLY A 141 2.20 28.29 -2.71
C GLY A 141 2.46 26.79 -2.62
N GLY A 142 3.64 26.31 -3.01
CA GLY A 142 4.04 24.90 -2.93
C GLY A 142 4.03 24.37 -1.50
N LEU A 143 4.55 25.15 -0.53
CA LEU A 143 4.50 24.81 0.90
C LEU A 143 3.06 24.61 1.39
N PHE A 144 2.13 25.52 1.09
CA PHE A 144 0.72 25.35 1.50
C PHE A 144 0.03 24.21 0.75
N GLN A 145 0.34 24.00 -0.54
CA GLN A 145 -0.21 22.90 -1.34
C GLN A 145 0.12 21.52 -0.77
N SER A 146 1.26 21.39 -0.08
CA SER A 146 1.72 20.14 0.54
C SER A 146 0.80 19.62 1.66
N THR A 147 -0.03 20.49 2.26
CA THR A 147 -0.96 20.13 3.33
C THR A 147 -2.13 19.26 2.84
N GLY A 148 -2.46 19.33 1.54
CA GLY A 148 -3.63 18.67 0.97
C GLY A 148 -3.59 17.15 1.07
N TRP A 149 -2.48 16.54 0.64
CA TRP A 149 -2.34 15.08 0.51
C TRP A 149 -2.45 14.32 1.84
N PRO A 150 -1.66 14.62 2.89
CA PRO A 150 -1.80 13.94 4.18
C PRO A 150 -3.18 14.16 4.81
N SER A 151 -3.80 15.32 4.59
CA SER A 151 -5.16 15.60 5.08
C SER A 151 -6.21 14.67 4.45
N VAL A 152 -6.22 14.55 3.12
CA VAL A 152 -7.24 13.74 2.44
C VAL A 152 -7.01 12.23 2.61
N VAL A 153 -5.74 11.78 2.59
CA VAL A 153 -5.38 10.36 2.81
C VAL A 153 -5.74 9.92 4.23
N THR A 154 -5.45 10.73 5.26
CA THR A 154 -5.84 10.43 6.64
C THR A 154 -7.35 10.38 6.81
N CYS A 155 -8.09 11.34 6.23
CA CYS A 155 -9.56 11.35 6.28
C CYS A 155 -10.16 10.10 5.60
N MET A 156 -9.66 9.72 4.43
CA MET A 156 -10.07 8.49 3.74
C MET A 156 -9.74 7.22 4.56
N GLY A 157 -8.57 7.18 5.20
CA GLY A 157 -8.17 6.12 6.12
C GLY A 157 -9.14 5.95 7.30
N ASN A 158 -9.54 7.06 7.93
CA ASN A 158 -10.48 7.08 9.06
C ASN A 158 -11.86 6.55 8.70
N TRP A 159 -12.37 6.87 7.50
CA TRP A 159 -13.72 6.50 7.08
C TRP A 159 -13.83 5.10 6.47
N TYR A 160 -12.83 4.65 5.71
CA TYR A 160 -12.88 3.37 4.98
C TYR A 160 -12.09 2.23 5.64
N GLY A 161 -11.08 2.51 6.47
CA GLY A 161 -10.32 1.47 7.16
C GLY A 161 -9.37 0.70 6.25
N LYS A 162 -8.97 -0.52 6.63
CA LYS A 162 -7.95 -1.32 5.92
C LYS A 162 -8.51 -2.27 4.82
N GLY A 163 -9.83 -2.45 4.70
CA GLY A 163 -10.43 -3.46 3.80
C GLY A 163 -10.74 -2.99 2.38
N LYS A 164 -10.51 -3.85 1.38
CA LYS A 164 -10.90 -3.73 -0.05
C LYS A 164 -10.70 -2.32 -0.66
N ARG A 165 -9.45 -1.86 -0.68
CA ARG A 165 -9.09 -0.50 -1.10
C ARG A 165 -8.96 -0.29 -2.61
N GLY A 166 -8.41 -1.26 -3.37
CA GLY A 166 -8.00 -1.12 -4.78
C GLY A 166 -8.91 -0.26 -5.65
N LEU A 167 -10.07 -0.80 -6.05
CA LEU A 167 -11.04 -0.09 -6.90
C LEU A 167 -11.50 1.27 -6.34
N ILE A 168 -11.73 1.40 -5.03
CA ILE A 168 -12.22 2.65 -4.41
C ILE A 168 -11.13 3.73 -4.47
N MET A 169 -9.88 3.38 -4.15
CA MET A 169 -8.75 4.30 -4.21
C MET A 169 -8.33 4.61 -5.65
N GLY A 170 -8.46 3.66 -6.58
CA GLY A 170 -8.21 3.87 -8.00
C GLY A 170 -9.20 4.87 -8.62
N ILE A 171 -10.51 4.69 -8.36
CA ILE A 171 -11.54 5.66 -8.77
C ILE A 171 -11.29 7.02 -8.10
N TRP A 172 -11.00 7.05 -6.81
CA TRP A 172 -10.74 8.29 -6.06
C TRP A 172 -9.52 9.06 -6.60
N ASN A 173 -8.41 8.37 -6.88
CA ASN A 173 -7.17 8.98 -7.39
C ASN A 173 -7.31 9.65 -8.77
N SER A 174 -8.38 9.34 -9.52
CA SER A 174 -8.70 10.07 -10.76
C SER A 174 -8.97 11.57 -10.54
N HIS A 175 -9.11 12.02 -9.29
CA HIS A 175 -9.07 13.44 -8.91
C HIS A 175 -7.84 14.19 -9.46
N THR A 176 -6.72 13.50 -9.68
CA THR A 176 -5.47 14.08 -10.22
C THR A 176 -5.69 14.57 -11.64
N SER A 177 -6.03 13.65 -12.56
CA SER A 177 -6.39 13.95 -13.94
C SER A 177 -7.59 14.89 -14.06
N VAL A 178 -8.66 14.71 -13.25
CA VAL A 178 -9.84 15.60 -13.30
C VAL A 178 -9.46 17.04 -12.92
N GLY A 179 -8.63 17.22 -11.90
CA GLY A 179 -8.08 18.53 -11.55
C GLY A 179 -7.18 19.10 -12.65
N ASN A 180 -6.31 18.28 -13.24
CA ASN A 180 -5.44 18.69 -14.34
C ASN A 180 -6.23 19.12 -15.60
N ILE A 181 -7.34 18.45 -15.93
CA ILE A 181 -8.21 18.78 -17.07
C ILE A 181 -8.86 20.16 -16.86
N LEU A 182 -9.47 20.38 -15.68
CA LEU A 182 -10.03 21.69 -15.33
C LEU A 182 -8.95 22.78 -15.28
N GLY A 183 -7.73 22.42 -14.84
CA GLY A 183 -6.52 23.26 -14.83
C GLY A 183 -5.83 23.44 -16.19
N ALA A 184 -6.37 22.88 -17.27
CA ALA A 184 -6.07 23.30 -18.65
C ALA A 184 -7.18 24.21 -19.20
N ILE A 185 -8.43 23.75 -19.13
CA ILE A 185 -9.59 24.41 -19.77
C ILE A 185 -9.84 25.80 -19.18
N ILE A 186 -9.92 25.93 -17.85
CA ILE A 186 -10.21 27.22 -17.20
C ILE A 186 -9.07 28.23 -17.45
N PRO A 187 -7.78 27.86 -17.30
CA PRO A 187 -6.67 28.73 -17.69
C PRO A 187 -6.64 29.11 -19.17
N GLY A 188 -6.96 28.17 -20.08
CA GLY A 188 -6.90 28.34 -21.54
C GLY A 188 -7.74 29.51 -22.05
N PHE A 189 -9.01 29.56 -21.65
CA PHE A 189 -9.96 30.60 -22.03
C PHE A 189 -9.46 32.03 -21.72
N PHE A 190 -8.80 32.22 -20.57
CA PHE A 190 -8.28 33.54 -20.15
C PHE A 190 -6.85 33.83 -20.66
N ALA A 191 -6.09 32.81 -21.05
CA ALA A 191 -4.64 32.90 -21.29
C ALA A 191 -4.27 33.92 -22.37
N GLU A 192 -5.12 34.11 -23.39
CA GLU A 192 -4.84 34.95 -24.55
C GLU A 192 -5.12 36.45 -24.32
N HIS A 193 -6.03 36.78 -23.40
CA HIS A 193 -6.55 38.13 -23.18
C HIS A 193 -6.03 38.76 -21.89
N GLU A 194 -6.28 38.09 -20.76
CA GLU A 194 -5.97 38.56 -19.40
C GLU A 194 -5.48 37.37 -18.57
N TRP A 195 -4.25 36.93 -18.82
CA TRP A 195 -3.68 35.71 -18.22
C TRP A 195 -3.67 35.70 -16.69
N GLY A 196 -3.82 36.87 -16.03
CA GLY A 196 -4.06 36.95 -14.58
C GLY A 196 -5.27 36.14 -14.12
N TRP A 197 -6.38 36.13 -14.87
CA TRP A 197 -7.58 35.35 -14.52
C TRP A 197 -7.36 33.84 -14.61
N SER A 198 -6.44 33.39 -15.48
CA SER A 198 -6.04 31.98 -15.57
C SER A 198 -5.53 31.42 -14.23
N PHE A 199 -5.04 32.28 -13.32
CA PHE A 199 -4.65 31.90 -11.96
C PHE A 199 -5.69 32.31 -10.90
N VAL A 200 -6.29 33.50 -11.01
CA VAL A 200 -7.27 34.01 -10.02
C VAL A 200 -8.52 33.13 -9.96
N VAL A 201 -9.05 32.62 -11.09
CA VAL A 201 -10.25 31.76 -11.08
C VAL A 201 -9.99 30.40 -10.39
N PRO A 202 -8.92 29.64 -10.72
CA PRO A 202 -8.50 28.49 -9.91
C PRO A 202 -8.27 28.80 -8.43
N GLY A 203 -7.66 29.95 -8.11
CA GLY A 203 -7.41 30.39 -6.73
C GLY A 203 -8.70 30.62 -5.92
N ILE A 204 -9.73 31.20 -6.54
CA ILE A 204 -11.05 31.35 -5.94
C ILE A 204 -11.72 29.99 -5.74
N ILE A 205 -11.64 29.07 -6.72
CA ILE A 205 -12.30 27.75 -6.63
C ILE A 205 -11.76 26.92 -5.46
N ILE A 206 -10.42 26.84 -5.31
CA ILE A 206 -9.82 26.12 -4.17
C ILE A 206 -10.10 26.82 -2.83
N ALA A 207 -10.13 28.15 -2.77
CA ALA A 207 -10.47 28.88 -1.56
C ALA A 207 -11.94 28.63 -1.13
N VAL A 208 -12.89 28.65 -2.07
CA VAL A 208 -14.30 28.33 -1.82
C VAL A 208 -14.48 26.88 -1.35
N LEU A 209 -13.76 25.93 -1.94
CA LEU A 209 -13.75 24.54 -1.45
C LEU A 209 -13.10 24.42 -0.07
N GLY A 210 -12.11 25.25 0.26
CA GLY A 210 -11.57 25.40 1.62
C GLY A 210 -12.61 25.87 2.64
N LEU A 211 -13.51 26.79 2.26
CA LEU A 211 -14.64 27.20 3.11
C LEU A 211 -15.69 26.08 3.25
N ILE A 212 -15.94 25.31 2.20
CA ILE A 212 -16.84 24.13 2.25
C ILE A 212 -16.25 23.05 3.18
N VAL A 213 -14.92 22.82 3.14
CA VAL A 213 -14.20 21.99 4.12
C VAL A 213 -14.35 22.55 5.54
N PHE A 214 -14.15 23.85 5.73
CA PHE A 214 -14.32 24.51 7.02
C PHE A 214 -15.72 24.34 7.61
N MET A 215 -16.76 24.30 6.79
CA MET A 215 -18.15 24.13 7.23
C MET A 215 -18.56 22.66 7.43
N PHE A 216 -18.17 21.77 6.50
CA PHE A 216 -18.78 20.44 6.37
C PHE A 216 -17.83 19.23 6.52
N LEU A 217 -16.52 19.41 6.59
CA LEU A 217 -15.62 18.25 6.76
C LEU A 217 -15.77 17.64 8.16
N VAL A 218 -15.91 16.31 8.19
CA VAL A 218 -15.99 15.47 9.40
C VAL A 218 -14.77 14.52 9.40
N PRO A 219 -13.66 14.85 10.10
CA PRO A 219 -12.42 14.08 10.01
C PRO A 219 -12.51 12.64 10.54
N ASN A 220 -13.34 12.39 11.57
CA ASN A 220 -13.50 11.05 12.15
C ASN A 220 -14.96 10.60 12.18
N PRO A 221 -15.26 9.31 11.98
CA PRO A 221 -16.59 8.75 12.23
C PRO A 221 -17.12 9.03 13.65
N LYS A 222 -16.21 9.04 14.65
CA LYS A 222 -16.52 9.29 16.06
C LYS A 222 -17.22 10.64 16.27
N ASP A 223 -16.82 11.67 15.51
CA ASP A 223 -17.31 13.05 15.61
C ASP A 223 -18.83 13.17 15.32
N VAL A 224 -19.41 12.16 14.64
CA VAL A 224 -20.86 12.08 14.33
C VAL A 224 -21.53 10.86 14.95
N GLY A 225 -20.92 10.22 15.95
CA GLY A 225 -21.48 9.03 16.62
C GLY A 225 -21.53 7.78 15.72
N CYS A 226 -20.65 7.69 14.73
CA CYS A 226 -20.40 6.47 13.96
C CYS A 226 -19.16 5.77 14.52
N GLU A 227 -19.24 4.45 14.73
CA GLU A 227 -18.03 3.66 15.05
C GLU A 227 -17.06 3.71 13.86
N PRO A 228 -15.74 3.78 14.10
CA PRO A 228 -14.76 3.61 13.04
C PRO A 228 -14.88 2.22 12.40
N PRO A 229 -14.41 2.02 11.16
CA PRO A 229 -14.21 0.69 10.61
C PRO A 229 -13.22 -0.10 11.47
N ASP A 230 -13.47 -1.41 11.65
CA ASP A 230 -12.75 -2.25 12.61
C ASP A 230 -11.22 -2.13 12.50
N GLN A 231 -10.63 -1.50 13.51
CA GLN A 231 -9.21 -1.55 13.80
C GLN A 231 -9.03 -2.43 15.03
N HIS A 232 -8.61 -3.69 14.77
CA HIS A 232 -8.51 -4.82 15.70
C HIS A 232 -9.81 -5.57 15.99
N GLY A 233 -9.75 -6.90 15.88
CA GLY A 233 -10.83 -7.83 16.22
C GLY A 233 -11.05 -8.04 17.72
N LYS A 234 -10.94 -6.97 18.54
CA LYS A 234 -11.30 -7.04 19.96
C LYS A 234 -12.81 -6.91 20.14
N LYS A 235 -13.52 -8.03 19.98
CA LYS A 235 -14.87 -8.20 20.55
C LYS A 235 -14.78 -8.22 22.08
N THR A 236 -14.63 -7.05 22.70
CA THR A 236 -14.76 -6.93 24.16
C THR A 236 -16.20 -7.23 24.53
N PHE A 237 -16.46 -8.40 25.12
CA PHE A 237 -17.76 -8.70 25.71
C PHE A 237 -18.05 -7.71 26.83
N THR A 238 -19.17 -6.99 26.73
CA THR A 238 -19.66 -6.11 27.81
C THR A 238 -20.31 -6.96 28.88
N SER A 239 -19.49 -7.52 29.78
CA SER A 239 -19.95 -8.12 31.04
C SER A 239 -20.59 -7.05 31.93
N SER A 240 -21.74 -7.36 32.53
CA SER A 240 -22.52 -6.38 33.29
C SER A 240 -21.87 -5.98 34.62
N GLU A 241 -22.17 -4.74 35.01
CA GLU A 241 -22.36 -4.25 36.38
C GLU A 241 -21.52 -4.84 37.52
N ARG A 242 -20.65 -3.98 38.09
CA ARG A 242 -20.45 -3.90 39.56
C ARG A 242 -20.04 -2.49 39.95
N GLN A 243 -20.68 -1.95 40.99
CA GLN A 243 -20.27 -0.70 41.64
C GLN A 243 -19.15 -1.00 42.67
N PRO A 244 -18.21 -0.09 42.90
CA PRO A 244 -17.25 -0.21 43.99
C PRO A 244 -17.89 0.16 45.33
N PHE A 245 -17.39 -0.43 46.40
CA PHE A 245 -17.67 -0.07 47.79
C PHE A 245 -16.36 0.38 48.43
N GLU A 246 -16.39 1.43 49.25
CA GLU A 246 -15.19 1.98 49.91
C GLU A 246 -14.85 1.20 51.19
N ASP A 247 -13.57 1.17 51.57
CA ASP A 247 -13.20 1.37 52.97
C ASP A 247 -11.76 1.92 53.13
N ASN A 248 -11.43 2.43 54.32
CA ASN A 248 -10.25 3.26 54.64
C ASN A 248 -9.21 2.54 55.54
N THR A 249 -8.10 3.26 55.85
CA THR A 249 -7.20 3.20 57.06
C THR A 249 -5.70 3.27 56.62
N TYR A 250 -4.92 4.36 56.84
CA TYR A 250 -4.25 4.85 58.08
C TYR A 250 -3.18 3.85 58.62
N SER A 251 -1.95 4.16 59.10
CA SER A 251 -1.10 5.36 59.37
C SER A 251 0.41 4.91 59.34
N SER A 252 1.52 5.60 59.73
CA SER A 252 1.94 6.98 60.13
C SER A 252 3.50 7.02 60.28
N ASP A 253 4.14 8.16 59.96
CA ASP A 253 5.45 8.67 60.46
C ASP A 253 6.74 7.82 60.21
N SER A 254 8.00 8.30 60.34
CA SER A 254 8.59 9.50 60.99
C SER A 254 9.89 10.04 60.32
N LEU A 255 10.58 11.02 60.94
CA LEU A 255 11.78 11.77 60.48
C LEU A 255 13.12 11.00 60.69
N SER A 256 14.37 11.44 60.37
CA SER A 256 14.99 12.78 60.16
C SER A 256 16.45 12.72 59.59
N ASN A 257 16.95 13.83 58.98
CA ASN A 257 18.36 14.33 58.84
C ASN A 257 19.51 13.40 58.32
N GLY A 258 20.53 13.86 57.55
CA GLY A 258 20.84 15.18 56.97
C GLY A 258 22.23 15.25 56.25
N GLU A 259 22.49 16.37 55.57
CA GLU A 259 23.79 16.93 55.05
C GLU A 259 24.70 16.20 53.99
N SER A 260 24.68 16.78 52.78
CA SER A 260 25.83 17.10 51.90
C SER A 260 26.71 16.02 51.20
N GLY A 261 26.81 16.12 49.87
CA GLY A 261 27.79 15.44 49.00
C GLY A 261 27.61 15.88 47.54
N ILE A 262 28.68 15.97 46.73
CA ILE A 262 28.67 16.58 45.38
C ILE A 262 29.07 15.59 44.28
N ALA A 263 28.32 15.63 43.17
CA ALA A 263 28.59 15.07 41.82
C ALA A 263 28.96 13.57 41.73
N SER A 264 28.13 12.75 41.09
CA SER A 264 28.19 12.57 39.62
C SER A 264 26.98 11.78 39.11
N THR A 265 26.66 11.90 37.82
CA THR A 265 25.50 11.25 37.18
C THR A 265 25.85 9.87 36.63
N GLY A 266 25.22 8.82 37.18
CA GLY A 266 25.18 7.45 36.66
C GLY A 266 23.74 6.91 36.69
N GLU A 267 23.48 5.82 35.97
CA GLU A 267 22.13 5.30 35.70
C GLU A 267 21.62 4.27 36.73
N GLU A 268 20.33 3.89 36.57
CA GLU A 268 19.55 2.79 37.17
C GLU A 268 18.53 3.12 38.29
N GLY A 269 17.44 2.32 38.34
CA GLY A 269 16.50 2.26 39.48
C GLY A 269 15.11 2.92 39.32
N THR A 270 14.16 2.24 38.65
CA THR A 270 12.70 2.50 38.73
C THR A 270 12.06 1.68 39.88
N PRO A 271 10.74 1.67 40.14
CA PRO A 271 9.61 2.53 39.70
C PRO A 271 8.74 3.08 40.86
N LEU A 272 7.72 3.93 40.58
CA LEU A 272 6.35 3.80 41.15
C LEU A 272 5.36 4.90 40.65
N LEU A 273 4.82 4.72 39.44
CA LEU A 273 3.46 5.16 39.08
C LEU A 273 3.05 4.49 37.77
N SER A 274 2.49 3.29 37.87
CA SER A 274 2.05 2.49 36.73
C SER A 274 0.71 2.98 36.19
N SER A 275 0.70 4.15 35.52
CA SER A 275 -0.33 4.39 34.52
C SER A 275 -0.18 3.32 33.44
N SER A 276 -1.24 2.58 33.14
CA SER A 276 -1.28 1.60 32.06
C SER A 276 -1.22 2.32 30.71
N GLY A 277 -0.02 2.72 30.30
CA GLY A 277 0.22 3.39 29.04
C GLY A 277 -0.21 2.49 27.89
N GLU A 278 -1.00 3.04 26.97
CA GLU A 278 -1.19 2.41 25.66
C GLU A 278 0.19 2.21 25.02
N GLU A 279 0.49 1.01 24.53
CA GLU A 279 1.70 0.77 23.74
C GLU A 279 1.58 1.52 22.41
N GLN A 280 1.98 2.79 22.42
CA GLN A 280 2.03 3.60 21.21
C GLN A 280 3.12 3.05 20.30
N ASP A 281 2.71 2.41 19.20
CA ASP A 281 3.57 2.01 18.09
C ASP A 281 4.70 3.01 17.88
N LYS A 282 5.96 2.60 18.07
CA LYS A 282 7.10 3.43 17.70
C LYS A 282 7.15 3.48 16.16
N PRO A 283 7.19 4.67 15.53
CA PRO A 283 7.29 4.76 14.07
C PRO A 283 8.61 4.11 13.62
N ILE A 284 8.57 3.44 12.47
CA ILE A 284 9.75 2.77 11.91
C ILE A 284 10.72 3.80 11.36
N SER A 285 12.03 3.59 11.58
CA SER A 285 13.07 4.45 11.03
C SER A 285 13.06 4.43 9.50
N VAL A 286 13.25 5.59 8.86
CA VAL A 286 13.27 5.73 7.39
C VAL A 286 14.25 4.73 6.74
N PHE A 287 15.42 4.52 7.34
CA PHE A 287 16.39 3.53 6.86
C PHE A 287 15.86 2.09 6.89
N GLN A 288 15.17 1.72 7.97
CA GLN A 288 14.57 0.39 8.13
C GLN A 288 13.39 0.18 7.16
N ALA A 289 12.64 1.24 6.85
CA ALA A 289 11.56 1.20 5.87
C ALA A 289 12.07 1.12 4.41
N ILE A 290 13.19 1.77 4.08
CA ILE A 290 13.85 1.64 2.76
C ILE A 290 14.38 0.22 2.52
N MET A 291 14.83 -0.47 3.58
CA MET A 291 15.35 -1.85 3.52
C MET A 291 14.27 -2.93 3.41
N LEU A 292 12.98 -2.56 3.32
CA LEU A 292 11.89 -3.50 3.08
C LEU A 292 11.86 -3.97 1.61
N PRO A 293 11.54 -5.25 1.35
CA PRO A 293 11.57 -5.81 0.00
C PRO A 293 10.55 -5.12 -0.93
N GLY A 294 11.05 -4.58 -2.04
CA GLY A 294 10.27 -3.87 -3.06
C GLY A 294 10.09 -2.36 -2.79
N VAL A 295 10.30 -1.87 -1.57
CA VAL A 295 10.07 -0.43 -1.26
C VAL A 295 11.06 0.45 -2.01
N LEU A 296 12.34 0.08 -2.06
CA LEU A 296 13.35 0.81 -2.82
C LEU A 296 13.09 0.73 -4.33
N GLU A 297 12.82 -0.47 -4.86
CA GLU A 297 12.58 -0.69 -6.30
C GLU A 297 11.36 0.10 -6.81
N PHE A 298 10.22 0.08 -6.09
CA PHE A 298 9.04 0.85 -6.47
C PHE A 298 9.20 2.36 -6.22
N SER A 299 9.98 2.80 -5.20
CA SER A 299 10.27 4.22 -4.99
C SER A 299 11.09 4.81 -6.14
N LEU A 300 12.11 4.08 -6.62
CA LEU A 300 12.95 4.50 -7.75
C LEU A 300 12.20 4.41 -9.08
N CYS A 301 11.29 3.44 -9.26
CA CYS A 301 10.38 3.44 -10.41
C CYS A 301 9.45 4.66 -10.39
N LEU A 302 8.88 5.01 -9.23
CA LEU A 302 7.96 6.14 -9.11
C LEU A 302 8.65 7.49 -9.34
N PHE A 303 9.94 7.63 -9.00
CA PHE A 303 10.76 8.78 -9.37
C PHE A 303 10.72 9.05 -10.88
N PHE A 304 11.06 8.06 -11.70
CA PHE A 304 11.09 8.22 -13.16
C PHE A 304 9.68 8.31 -13.77
N ALA A 305 8.70 7.53 -13.29
CA ALA A 305 7.32 7.62 -13.78
C ALA A 305 6.68 9.01 -13.48
N LYS A 306 6.92 9.58 -12.30
CA LYS A 306 6.49 10.97 -12.00
C LYS A 306 7.30 12.01 -12.77
N LEU A 307 8.60 11.80 -13.03
CA LEU A 307 9.41 12.68 -13.87
C LEU A 307 8.77 12.85 -15.25
N VAL A 308 8.42 11.73 -15.92
CA VAL A 308 7.77 11.76 -17.23
C VAL A 308 6.37 12.38 -17.14
N SER A 309 5.53 11.91 -16.22
CA SER A 309 4.16 12.42 -16.01
C SER A 309 4.11 13.94 -15.73
N TYR A 310 5.00 14.46 -14.87
CA TYR A 310 5.03 15.88 -14.52
C TYR A 310 5.66 16.75 -15.60
N THR A 311 6.60 16.23 -16.42
CA THR A 311 7.01 16.94 -17.64
C THR A 311 5.82 17.18 -18.56
N PHE A 312 4.98 16.16 -18.82
CA PHE A 312 3.75 16.36 -19.60
C PHE A 312 2.78 17.35 -18.92
N LEU A 313 2.60 17.29 -17.60
CA LEU A 313 1.74 18.23 -16.85
C LEU A 313 2.21 19.69 -17.01
N PHE A 314 3.52 19.94 -16.90
CA PHE A 314 4.10 21.28 -16.87
C PHE A 314 4.54 21.85 -18.24
N TRP A 315 4.66 21.02 -19.28
CA TRP A 315 5.22 21.44 -20.57
C TRP A 315 4.44 20.99 -21.82
N LEU A 316 3.47 20.07 -21.73
CA LEU A 316 2.73 19.60 -22.93
C LEU A 316 2.02 20.73 -23.71
N PRO A 317 1.34 21.71 -23.08
CA PRO A 317 0.76 22.83 -23.84
C PRO A 317 1.82 23.67 -24.56
N LYS A 318 3.02 23.83 -23.99
CA LYS A 318 4.15 24.58 -24.58
C LYS A 318 4.82 23.82 -25.73
N TYR A 319 4.91 22.49 -25.64
CA TYR A 319 5.29 21.65 -26.78
C TYR A 319 4.31 21.84 -27.94
N ILE A 320 3.00 21.61 -27.69
CA ILE A 320 1.96 21.73 -28.72
C ILE A 320 1.98 23.13 -29.36
N GLY A 321 1.96 24.20 -28.56
CA GLY A 321 1.94 25.58 -29.04
C GLY A 321 3.25 26.10 -29.64
N SER A 322 4.34 25.31 -29.63
CA SER A 322 5.61 25.65 -30.29
C SER A 322 5.93 24.75 -31.49
N THR A 323 5.36 23.53 -31.55
CA THR A 323 5.48 22.63 -32.71
C THR A 323 4.27 22.66 -33.66
N THR A 324 3.20 23.37 -33.29
CA THR A 324 2.01 23.61 -34.13
C THR A 324 1.60 25.08 -34.10
N ASN A 325 0.82 25.52 -35.10
CA ASN A 325 0.25 26.86 -35.14
C ASN A 325 -1.04 26.96 -34.29
N PHE A 326 -1.01 26.47 -33.04
CA PHE A 326 -2.16 26.46 -32.13
C PHE A 326 -2.02 27.48 -31.00
N ASP A 327 -3.09 28.24 -30.79
CA ASP A 327 -3.22 29.24 -29.74
C ASP A 327 -3.13 28.62 -28.33
N ALA A 328 -2.99 29.44 -27.27
CA ALA A 328 -2.80 28.94 -25.92
C ALA A 328 -3.97 28.07 -25.43
N GLU A 329 -5.21 28.45 -25.77
CA GLU A 329 -6.44 27.71 -25.46
C GLU A 329 -6.46 26.33 -26.16
N LYS A 330 -6.29 26.28 -27.49
CA LYS A 330 -6.30 25.03 -28.27
C LYS A 330 -5.19 24.07 -27.84
N SER A 331 -4.02 24.61 -27.47
CA SER A 331 -2.90 23.84 -26.94
C SER A 331 -3.18 23.27 -25.54
N ALA A 332 -3.90 24.01 -24.70
CA ALA A 332 -4.37 23.54 -23.40
C ALA A 332 -5.42 22.43 -23.55
N ASP A 333 -6.43 22.64 -24.38
CA ASP A 333 -7.50 21.67 -24.66
C ASP A 333 -6.95 20.35 -25.18
N LEU A 334 -6.06 20.39 -26.19
CA LEU A 334 -5.44 19.17 -26.72
C LEU A 334 -4.61 18.45 -25.65
N SER A 335 -3.96 19.17 -24.72
CA SER A 335 -3.22 18.59 -23.60
C SER A 335 -4.10 17.81 -22.60
N THR A 336 -5.41 18.08 -22.52
CA THR A 336 -6.33 17.38 -21.60
C THR A 336 -6.44 15.88 -21.90
N LEU A 337 -6.19 15.49 -23.16
CA LEU A 337 -6.32 14.10 -23.62
C LEU A 337 -5.28 13.17 -23.01
N PHE A 338 -4.13 13.71 -22.60
CA PHE A 338 -3.13 12.98 -21.82
C PHE A 338 -3.65 12.63 -20.42
N ASP A 339 -4.37 13.56 -19.77
CA ASP A 339 -5.01 13.33 -18.48
C ASP A 339 -6.21 12.37 -18.59
N VAL A 340 -7.03 12.49 -19.65
CA VAL A 340 -8.14 11.56 -19.97
C VAL A 340 -7.61 10.15 -20.22
N GLY A 341 -6.55 10.01 -21.02
CA GLY A 341 -5.83 8.76 -21.19
C GLY A 341 -5.35 8.20 -19.85
N GLY A 342 -4.81 9.06 -18.97
CA GLY A 342 -4.36 8.68 -17.64
C GLY A 342 -5.44 8.14 -16.71
N ILE A 343 -6.68 8.62 -16.79
CA ILE A 343 -7.82 8.05 -16.05
C ILE A 343 -8.07 6.61 -16.50
N LEU A 344 -8.14 6.38 -17.82
CA LEU A 344 -8.35 5.06 -18.40
C LEU A 344 -7.19 4.12 -18.06
N GLY A 345 -5.95 4.59 -18.22
CA GLY A 345 -4.73 3.84 -17.91
C GLY A 345 -4.63 3.45 -16.44
N GLY A 346 -4.91 4.37 -15.51
CA GLY A 346 -4.90 4.07 -14.06
C GLY A 346 -5.97 3.05 -13.65
N ILE A 347 -7.18 3.15 -14.21
CA ILE A 347 -8.26 2.18 -13.95
C ILE A 347 -7.92 0.80 -14.53
N VAL A 348 -7.44 0.74 -15.77
CA VAL A 348 -7.04 -0.52 -16.43
C VAL A 348 -5.84 -1.15 -15.74
N ALA A 349 -4.82 -0.37 -15.36
CA ALA A 349 -3.67 -0.83 -14.59
C ALA A 349 -4.10 -1.43 -13.25
N GLY A 350 -5.00 -0.75 -12.52
CA GLY A 350 -5.59 -1.25 -11.27
C GLY A 350 -6.32 -2.57 -11.47
N ILE A 351 -7.22 -2.67 -12.45
CA ILE A 351 -7.99 -3.90 -12.71
C ILE A 351 -7.09 -5.06 -13.12
N ILE A 352 -6.11 -4.85 -14.02
CA ILE A 352 -5.18 -5.92 -14.43
C ILE A 352 -4.28 -6.32 -13.25
N SER A 353 -3.84 -5.36 -12.42
CA SER A 353 -3.03 -5.64 -11.23
C SER A 353 -3.81 -6.41 -10.17
N ASP A 354 -5.06 -6.06 -9.90
CA ASP A 354 -5.94 -6.78 -8.95
C ASP A 354 -6.30 -8.19 -9.47
N LEU A 355 -6.53 -8.36 -10.78
CA LEU A 355 -6.84 -9.66 -11.40
C LEU A 355 -5.62 -10.59 -11.50
N THR A 356 -4.42 -10.05 -11.70
CA THR A 356 -3.19 -10.86 -11.78
C THR A 356 -2.58 -11.09 -10.41
N GLY A 357 -2.46 -10.05 -9.57
CA GLY A 357 -1.57 -9.99 -8.41
C GLY A 357 -0.08 -9.84 -8.79
N ALA A 358 0.22 -9.19 -9.93
CA ALA A 358 1.58 -9.00 -10.45
C ALA A 358 1.84 -7.53 -10.79
N HIS A 359 1.95 -6.72 -9.73
CA HIS A 359 1.99 -5.26 -9.82
C HIS A 359 3.24 -4.77 -10.57
N GLY A 360 4.39 -5.42 -10.35
CA GLY A 360 5.63 -5.12 -11.06
C GLY A 360 5.52 -5.42 -12.55
N CYS A 361 4.99 -6.59 -12.92
CA CYS A 361 4.76 -6.98 -14.30
C CYS A 361 3.85 -6.00 -15.06
N VAL A 362 2.76 -5.53 -14.43
CA VAL A 362 1.86 -4.53 -15.04
C VAL A 362 2.57 -3.20 -15.26
N CYS A 363 3.31 -2.70 -14.27
CA CYS A 363 4.08 -1.47 -14.41
C CYS A 363 5.11 -1.55 -15.54
N VAL A 364 5.91 -2.61 -15.59
CA VAL A 364 6.96 -2.79 -16.62
C VAL A 364 6.36 -2.96 -18.01
N ALA A 365 5.27 -3.72 -18.16
CA ALA A 365 4.58 -3.86 -19.45
C ALA A 365 4.08 -2.52 -19.99
N MET A 366 3.53 -1.65 -19.12
CA MET A 366 3.04 -0.33 -19.53
C MET A 366 4.17 0.66 -19.84
N LEU A 367 5.26 0.67 -19.07
CA LEU A 367 6.45 1.52 -19.33
C LEU A 367 7.15 1.14 -20.66
N LEU A 368 7.33 -0.16 -20.91
CA LEU A 368 7.92 -0.66 -22.16
C LEU A 368 7.01 -0.44 -23.38
N ALA A 369 5.68 -0.40 -23.19
CA ALA A 369 4.74 0.03 -24.23
C ALA A 369 4.66 1.56 -24.39
N GLY A 370 4.90 2.33 -23.31
CA GLY A 370 4.97 3.79 -23.32
C GLY A 370 6.14 4.31 -24.15
N THR A 371 7.31 3.68 -24.01
CA THR A 371 8.54 3.98 -24.78
C THR A 371 8.31 4.18 -26.29
N PRO A 372 7.77 3.22 -27.07
CA PRO A 372 7.49 3.42 -28.50
C PRO A 372 6.33 4.39 -28.76
N ALA A 373 5.36 4.53 -27.85
CA ALA A 373 4.26 5.49 -28.00
C ALA A 373 4.76 6.94 -27.91
N LEU A 374 5.66 7.24 -26.95
CA LEU A 374 6.34 8.54 -26.82
C LEU A 374 7.14 8.87 -28.09
N PHE A 375 7.90 7.90 -28.61
CA PHE A 375 8.66 8.07 -29.86
C PHE A 375 7.75 8.36 -31.07
N LEU A 376 6.62 7.64 -31.18
CA LEU A 376 5.61 7.89 -32.22
C LEU A 376 4.97 9.28 -32.07
N TYR A 377 4.74 9.76 -30.85
CA TYR A 377 4.14 11.07 -30.62
C TYR A 377 5.05 12.21 -31.11
N ASP A 378 6.36 12.17 -30.82
CA ASP A 378 7.29 13.18 -31.33
C ASP A 378 7.37 13.23 -32.87
N HIS A 379 7.41 12.06 -33.51
CA HIS A 379 7.61 11.96 -34.96
C HIS A 379 6.34 12.11 -35.79
N LEU A 380 5.17 11.73 -35.25
CA LEU A 380 3.90 11.69 -35.97
C LEU A 380 2.81 12.59 -35.36
N GLY A 381 2.87 12.94 -34.08
CA GLY A 381 1.79 13.62 -33.35
C GLY A 381 1.32 14.93 -33.99
N ASN A 382 2.21 15.64 -34.69
CA ASN A 382 1.91 16.90 -35.38
C ASN A 382 1.48 16.72 -36.86
N ARG A 383 1.36 15.48 -37.37
CA ARG A 383 0.96 15.19 -38.78
C ARG A 383 -0.54 15.28 -39.03
N SER A 384 -1.36 15.01 -38.02
CA SER A 384 -2.83 15.04 -38.13
C SER A 384 -3.46 15.15 -36.75
N PHE A 385 -4.46 16.03 -36.62
CA PHE A 385 -5.16 16.30 -35.36
C PHE A 385 -5.72 15.02 -34.71
N GLY A 386 -6.38 14.16 -35.49
CA GLY A 386 -6.92 12.88 -34.98
C GLY A 386 -5.86 11.87 -34.55
N LEU A 387 -4.67 11.92 -35.13
CA LEU A 387 -3.54 11.08 -34.72
C LEU A 387 -2.86 11.64 -33.47
N SER A 388 -2.80 12.97 -33.32
CA SER A 388 -2.41 13.65 -32.08
C SER A 388 -3.32 13.23 -30.91
N ILE A 389 -4.64 13.28 -31.11
CA ILE A 389 -5.66 12.83 -30.14
C ILE A 389 -5.41 11.37 -29.72
N GLY A 390 -5.25 10.47 -30.70
CA GLY A 390 -5.05 9.05 -30.43
C GLY A 390 -3.76 8.76 -29.64
N LEU A 391 -2.64 9.34 -30.08
CA LEU A 391 -1.35 9.15 -29.41
C LEU A 391 -1.30 9.79 -28.02
N LEU A 392 -1.90 10.97 -27.80
CA LEU A 392 -1.95 11.58 -26.48
C LEU A 392 -2.73 10.74 -25.47
N MET A 393 -3.86 10.15 -25.85
CA MET A 393 -4.59 9.24 -24.97
C MET A 393 -3.80 7.95 -24.67
N ILE A 394 -3.07 7.42 -25.66
CA ILE A 394 -2.22 6.22 -25.49
C ILE A 394 -1.03 6.52 -24.57
N CYS A 395 -0.26 7.60 -24.82
CA CYS A 395 0.83 8.04 -23.96
C CYS A 395 0.33 8.35 -22.54
N GLY A 396 -0.80 9.05 -22.42
CA GLY A 396 -1.43 9.35 -21.14
C GLY A 396 -1.79 8.10 -20.35
N ALA A 397 -2.36 7.09 -21.00
CA ALA A 397 -2.70 5.82 -20.36
C ALA A 397 -1.46 5.03 -19.91
N LEU A 398 -0.43 4.97 -20.76
CA LEU A 398 0.77 4.15 -20.53
C LEU A 398 1.74 4.79 -19.52
N VAL A 399 1.85 6.12 -19.48
CA VAL A 399 2.71 6.85 -18.52
C VAL A 399 2.01 7.00 -17.16
N ASN A 400 0.75 7.45 -17.13
CA ASN A 400 0.07 7.71 -15.86
C ASN A 400 -0.46 6.42 -15.18
N GLY A 401 -0.60 5.32 -15.91
CA GLY A 401 -1.02 4.03 -15.38
C GLY A 401 -0.08 3.48 -14.27
N PRO A 402 1.23 3.28 -14.55
CA PRO A 402 2.23 2.90 -13.56
C PRO A 402 2.32 3.90 -12.39
N TYR A 403 2.30 5.21 -12.69
CA TYR A 403 2.26 6.26 -11.66
C TYR A 403 1.08 6.05 -10.70
N ALA A 404 -0.15 5.96 -11.22
CA ALA A 404 -1.36 5.77 -10.41
C ALA A 404 -1.34 4.44 -9.64
N LEU A 405 -0.92 3.34 -10.28
CA LEU A 405 -0.87 2.01 -9.68
C LEU A 405 0.12 1.94 -8.52
N ILE A 406 1.32 2.51 -8.68
CA ILE A 406 2.35 2.50 -7.64
C ILE A 406 1.95 3.40 -6.46
N THR A 407 1.46 4.61 -6.74
CA THR A 407 1.04 5.56 -5.69
C THR A 407 -0.17 5.07 -4.88
N THR A 408 -1.04 4.23 -5.44
CA THR A 408 -2.28 3.77 -4.77
C THR A 408 -2.20 2.36 -4.22
N ALA A 409 -2.24 1.34 -5.08
CA ALA A 409 -2.29 -0.06 -4.67
C ALA A 409 -0.96 -0.51 -4.07
N VAL A 410 0.13 -0.42 -4.84
CA VAL A 410 1.45 -0.95 -4.42
C VAL A 410 1.93 -0.29 -3.13
N SER A 411 1.76 1.03 -2.99
CA SER A 411 2.12 1.72 -1.74
C SER A 411 1.33 1.21 -0.53
N ALA A 412 0.03 0.92 -0.68
CA ALA A 412 -0.79 0.37 0.38
C ALA A 412 -0.43 -1.09 0.71
N ASP A 413 -0.12 -1.90 -0.31
CA ASP A 413 0.23 -3.32 -0.15
C ASP A 413 1.63 -3.48 0.48
N LEU A 414 2.64 -2.73 -0.01
CA LEU A 414 3.96 -2.63 0.61
C LEU A 414 3.88 -2.18 2.07
N GLY A 415 3.09 -1.15 2.35
CA GLY A 415 2.87 -0.63 3.71
C GLY A 415 1.98 -1.51 4.61
N THR A 416 1.44 -2.63 4.10
CA THR A 416 0.65 -3.61 4.88
C THR A 416 1.22 -5.03 4.82
N GLN A 417 2.43 -5.20 4.29
CA GLN A 417 3.20 -6.47 4.31
C GLN A 417 3.24 -7.12 5.71
N GLU A 418 3.40 -8.44 5.73
CA GLU A 418 3.46 -9.20 6.99
C GLU A 418 4.61 -8.80 7.91
N ALA A 419 5.73 -8.33 7.34
CA ALA A 419 6.86 -7.75 8.08
C ALA A 419 6.49 -6.50 8.91
N LEU A 420 5.34 -5.87 8.64
CA LEU A 420 4.80 -4.69 9.31
C LEU A 420 3.54 -4.98 10.12
N ARG A 421 3.13 -6.26 10.26
CA ARG A 421 1.83 -6.70 10.79
C ARG A 421 1.71 -6.50 12.31
N GLY A 422 1.45 -5.26 12.67
CA GLY A 422 1.17 -4.78 14.04
C GLY A 422 1.24 -3.26 14.09
N ASN A 423 2.30 -2.70 13.50
CA ASN A 423 2.60 -1.27 13.54
C ASN A 423 1.72 -0.46 12.58
N ALA A 424 0.75 0.28 13.11
CA ALA A 424 -0.18 1.07 12.31
C ALA A 424 0.49 2.27 11.60
N LYS A 425 1.59 2.79 12.16
CA LYS A 425 2.32 3.97 11.63
C LYS A 425 3.24 3.62 10.47
N ALA A 426 3.72 2.37 10.40
CA ALA A 426 4.63 1.90 9.36
C ALA A 426 4.10 2.11 7.92
N LEU A 427 2.80 1.92 7.71
CA LEU A 427 2.12 2.20 6.43
C LEU A 427 2.36 3.65 5.98
N ALA A 428 2.15 4.61 6.88
CA ALA A 428 2.34 6.03 6.57
C ALA A 428 3.79 6.35 6.22
N THR A 429 4.76 5.75 6.94
CA THR A 429 6.20 5.89 6.64
C THR A 429 6.55 5.35 5.25
N VAL A 430 6.07 4.14 4.89
CA VAL A 430 6.35 3.52 3.58
C VAL A 430 5.72 4.35 2.45
N THR A 431 4.47 4.78 2.60
CA THR A 431 3.82 5.66 1.60
C THR A 431 4.53 7.01 1.46
N ALA A 432 4.95 7.63 2.56
CA ALA A 432 5.69 8.91 2.52
C ALA A 432 7.06 8.78 1.83
N ILE A 433 7.77 7.66 2.01
CA ILE A 433 9.06 7.41 1.33
C ILE A 433 8.86 7.24 -0.18
N ILE A 434 7.90 6.41 -0.59
CA ILE A 434 7.58 6.16 -2.00
C ILE A 434 7.13 7.46 -2.68
N ASP A 435 6.12 8.13 -2.13
CA ASP A 435 5.52 9.32 -2.73
C ASP A 435 6.47 10.53 -2.69
N GLY A 436 7.27 10.66 -1.62
CA GLY A 436 8.33 11.66 -1.47
C GLY A 436 9.47 11.50 -2.46
N THR A 437 10.02 10.28 -2.60
CA THR A 437 11.03 9.96 -3.63
C THR A 437 10.50 10.27 -5.03
N GLY A 438 9.25 9.86 -5.30
CA GLY A 438 8.54 10.22 -6.52
C GLY A 438 8.43 11.74 -6.76
N SER A 439 8.26 12.52 -5.69
CA SER A 439 8.10 13.99 -5.78
C SER A 439 9.41 14.72 -6.11
N ILE A 440 10.58 14.09 -5.87
CA ILE A 440 11.88 14.60 -6.35
C ILE A 440 11.96 14.46 -7.88
N GLY A 441 11.57 13.30 -8.42
CA GLY A 441 11.52 13.07 -9.86
C GLY A 441 10.53 14.01 -10.56
N ALA A 442 9.36 14.22 -9.94
CA ALA A 442 8.36 15.20 -10.39
C ALA A 442 8.93 16.62 -10.53
N ALA A 443 9.83 17.05 -9.63
CA ALA A 443 10.47 18.36 -9.68
C ALA A 443 11.59 18.43 -10.76
N LEU A 444 12.37 17.35 -10.92
CA LEU A 444 13.50 17.32 -11.85
C LEU A 444 13.07 17.26 -13.32
N GLY A 445 11.96 16.61 -13.67
CA GLY A 445 11.49 16.49 -15.06
C GLY A 445 11.25 17.84 -15.75
N PRO A 446 10.41 18.73 -15.18
CA PRO A 446 10.18 20.08 -15.70
C PRO A 446 11.44 20.96 -15.70
N LEU A 447 12.34 20.81 -14.73
CA LEU A 447 13.62 21.53 -14.71
C LEU A 447 14.51 21.11 -15.89
N LEU A 448 14.75 19.81 -16.03
CA LEU A 448 15.56 19.27 -17.13
C LEU A 448 14.92 19.60 -18.48
N THR A 449 13.59 19.62 -18.56
CA THR A 449 12.87 20.04 -19.77
C THR A 449 13.24 21.46 -20.17
N GLY A 450 13.15 22.45 -19.27
CA GLY A 450 13.50 23.85 -19.56
C GLY A 450 15.00 24.10 -19.84
N LEU A 451 15.87 23.16 -19.46
CA LEU A 451 17.31 23.18 -19.79
C LEU A 451 17.63 22.48 -21.12
N ILE A 452 16.77 21.56 -21.58
CA ILE A 452 16.99 20.74 -22.78
C ILE A 452 16.18 21.25 -23.98
N SER A 453 14.99 21.84 -23.77
CA SER A 453 14.14 22.36 -24.86
C SER A 453 14.84 23.38 -25.80
N PRO A 454 15.78 24.24 -25.34
CA PRO A 454 16.54 25.12 -26.25
C PRO A 454 17.44 24.35 -27.25
N THR A 455 17.74 23.08 -26.98
CA THR A 455 18.52 22.20 -27.88
C THR A 455 17.65 21.42 -28.88
N GLY A 456 16.32 21.53 -28.76
CA GLY A 456 15.33 20.86 -29.62
C GLY A 456 14.47 19.84 -28.87
N TRP A 457 13.16 19.85 -29.14
CA TRP A 457 12.16 19.06 -28.42
C TRP A 457 12.38 17.53 -28.46
N SER A 458 12.92 16.97 -29.56
CA SER A 458 13.23 15.54 -29.62
C SER A 458 14.24 15.11 -28.54
N ASN A 459 15.14 16.00 -28.08
CA ASN A 459 16.04 15.69 -26.96
C ASN A 459 15.27 15.57 -25.63
N VAL A 460 14.19 16.34 -25.45
CA VAL A 460 13.26 16.16 -24.32
C VAL A 460 12.56 14.80 -24.44
N PHE A 461 12.09 14.40 -25.62
CA PHE A 461 11.50 13.07 -25.81
C PHE A 461 12.49 11.92 -25.58
N TYR A 462 13.75 12.05 -25.99
CA TYR A 462 14.79 11.07 -25.67
C TYR A 462 15.10 11.00 -24.16
N MET A 463 15.06 12.12 -23.44
CA MET A 463 15.15 12.12 -21.96
C MET A 463 13.96 11.36 -21.33
N LEU A 464 12.73 11.60 -21.80
CA LEU A 464 11.52 10.94 -21.29
C LEU A 464 11.55 9.42 -21.57
N ILE A 465 11.95 9.02 -22.76
CA ILE A 465 12.14 7.61 -23.14
C ILE A 465 13.24 6.95 -22.29
N ALA A 466 14.36 7.63 -22.04
CA ALA A 466 15.42 7.12 -21.17
C ALA A 466 14.94 6.94 -19.71
N ALA A 467 14.07 7.82 -19.22
CA ALA A 467 13.44 7.71 -17.90
C ALA A 467 12.50 6.49 -17.80
N ASP A 468 11.62 6.27 -18.79
CA ASP A 468 10.72 5.09 -18.82
C ASP A 468 11.52 3.77 -18.88
N ILE A 469 12.59 3.73 -19.70
CA ILE A 469 13.48 2.56 -19.79
C ILE A 469 14.22 2.32 -18.46
N ALA A 470 14.72 3.38 -17.80
CA ALA A 470 15.34 3.27 -16.48
C ALA A 470 14.36 2.74 -15.42
N ALA A 471 13.12 3.23 -15.41
CA ALA A 471 12.05 2.76 -14.53
C ALA A 471 11.78 1.25 -14.71
N ALA A 472 11.69 0.79 -15.96
CA ALA A 472 11.48 -0.62 -16.28
C ALA A 472 12.67 -1.52 -15.86
N ILE A 473 13.91 -1.05 -16.05
CA ILE A 473 15.12 -1.76 -15.60
C ILE A 473 15.13 -1.91 -14.07
N LEU A 474 14.78 -0.85 -13.34
CA LEU A 474 14.77 -0.86 -11.86
C LEU A 474 13.73 -1.83 -11.26
N LEU A 475 12.57 -2.00 -11.91
CA LEU A 475 11.58 -3.01 -11.51
C LEU A 475 11.91 -4.45 -11.95
N THR A 476 12.91 -4.67 -12.81
CA THR A 476 13.19 -5.99 -13.40
C THR A 476 13.46 -7.06 -12.34
N ARG A 477 14.08 -6.72 -11.19
CA ARG A 477 14.26 -7.64 -10.06
C ARG A 477 12.92 -8.12 -9.47
N VAL A 478 11.96 -7.22 -9.30
CA VAL A 478 10.62 -7.52 -8.78
C VAL A 478 9.87 -8.41 -9.76
N VAL A 479 9.91 -8.06 -11.05
CA VAL A 479 9.31 -8.84 -12.14
C VAL A 479 9.88 -10.27 -12.21
N ILE A 480 11.19 -10.46 -12.08
CA ILE A 480 11.80 -11.80 -12.05
C ILE A 480 11.25 -12.64 -10.87
N VAL A 481 11.00 -12.04 -9.71
CA VAL A 481 10.37 -12.74 -8.57
C VAL A 481 8.89 -13.04 -8.84
N GLU A 482 8.10 -12.06 -9.31
CA GLU A 482 6.68 -12.26 -9.64
C GLU A 482 6.48 -13.35 -10.71
N LEU A 483 7.32 -13.38 -11.74
CA LEU A 483 7.29 -14.39 -12.80
C LEU A 483 7.72 -15.77 -12.27
N ARG A 484 8.84 -15.86 -11.54
CA ARG A 484 9.32 -17.13 -10.96
C ARG A 484 8.27 -17.78 -10.06
N ASN A 485 7.61 -16.98 -9.23
CA ASN A 485 6.57 -17.47 -8.31
C ASN A 485 5.32 -18.01 -9.04
N ARG A 486 5.09 -17.63 -10.31
CA ARG A 486 3.97 -18.12 -11.14
C ARG A 486 4.35 -19.32 -11.99
N PHE A 487 5.53 -19.30 -12.61
CA PHE A 487 5.96 -20.35 -13.54
C PHE A 487 6.66 -21.53 -12.85
N CYS A 488 7.21 -21.36 -11.65
CA CYS A 488 7.80 -22.43 -10.83
C CYS A 488 7.25 -22.44 -9.37
N PRO A 489 5.96 -22.76 -9.14
CA PRO A 489 5.40 -22.83 -7.79
C PRO A 489 6.09 -23.90 -6.92
N ARG A 490 6.53 -25.02 -7.52
CA ARG A 490 7.13 -26.20 -6.87
C ARG A 490 8.45 -25.96 -6.12
N THR A 491 9.03 -24.77 -6.17
CA THR A 491 10.31 -24.44 -5.50
C THR A 491 10.16 -23.42 -4.37
N TYR A 492 8.93 -22.94 -4.07
CA TYR A 492 8.73 -21.87 -3.08
C TYR A 492 7.89 -22.24 -1.85
N GLU A 493 7.18 -23.37 -1.85
CA GLU A 493 6.63 -23.97 -0.61
C GLU A 493 7.74 -24.28 0.42
N LEU A 494 8.95 -24.55 -0.07
CA LEU A 494 10.19 -24.73 0.71
C LEU A 494 10.83 -23.43 1.25
N VAL A 495 10.28 -22.24 0.95
CA VAL A 495 10.93 -20.95 1.23
C VAL A 495 10.05 -19.96 1.99
N LEU A 496 8.73 -20.15 2.02
CA LEU A 496 7.81 -19.34 2.84
C LEU A 496 7.04 -20.12 3.92
N SER A 497 7.26 -21.43 4.05
CA SER A 497 6.96 -22.15 5.28
C SER A 497 7.95 -21.69 6.36
N THR A 498 7.46 -21.11 7.47
CA THR A 498 8.33 -20.76 8.61
C THR A 498 8.66 -22.03 9.41
N GLN A 499 9.54 -22.85 8.87
CA GLN A 499 10.02 -24.08 9.48
C GLN A 499 10.92 -23.75 10.68
N LEU A 500 10.41 -24.00 11.89
CA LEU A 500 11.16 -23.93 13.13
C LEU A 500 11.71 -25.32 13.44
N VAL A 501 13.01 -25.51 13.23
CA VAL A 501 13.71 -26.76 13.58
C VAL A 501 14.14 -26.72 15.04
N VAL A 502 13.79 -27.72 15.83
CA VAL A 502 14.06 -27.79 17.28
C VAL A 502 14.81 -29.08 17.62
N ASN A 503 15.91 -28.97 18.35
CA ASN A 503 16.59 -30.11 18.95
C ASN A 503 15.89 -30.46 20.27
N VAL A 504 15.21 -31.60 20.36
CA VAL A 504 14.44 -32.01 21.54
C VAL A 504 15.03 -33.29 22.14
N LYS A 505 15.20 -33.31 23.47
CA LYS A 505 15.73 -34.46 24.20
C LYS A 505 14.58 -35.37 24.64
N ASN A 506 14.60 -36.61 24.19
CA ASN A 506 13.59 -37.63 24.49
C ASN A 506 13.94 -38.42 25.78
N LYS A 507 13.02 -39.27 26.24
CA LYS A 507 13.14 -40.04 27.49
C LYS A 507 14.34 -41.02 27.52
N GLY A 508 14.83 -41.44 26.35
CA GLY A 508 16.04 -42.28 26.21
C GLY A 508 17.36 -41.51 26.33
N ASP A 509 17.31 -40.25 26.75
CA ASP A 509 18.43 -39.29 26.77
C ASP A 509 18.96 -38.84 25.39
N GLU A 510 18.43 -39.43 24.31
CA GLU A 510 18.67 -39.11 22.91
C GLU A 510 18.11 -37.74 22.49
N VAL A 511 18.71 -37.14 21.45
CA VAL A 511 18.27 -35.86 20.89
C VAL A 511 17.72 -36.07 19.48
N ILE A 512 16.42 -35.85 19.32
CA ILE A 512 15.72 -35.86 18.03
C ILE A 512 15.62 -34.43 17.46
N VAL A 513 15.42 -34.34 16.15
CA VAL A 513 15.24 -33.08 15.44
C VAL A 513 13.77 -32.97 15.00
N GLU A 514 13.03 -32.07 15.63
CA GLU A 514 11.63 -31.77 15.31
C GLU A 514 11.55 -30.59 14.32
N SER A 515 10.79 -30.77 13.25
CA SER A 515 10.47 -29.76 12.24
C SER A 515 9.04 -29.27 12.46
N ILE A 516 8.89 -28.08 13.04
CA ILE A 516 7.59 -27.45 13.28
C ILE A 516 7.31 -26.44 12.16
N GLN A 517 6.16 -26.55 11.50
CA GLN A 517 5.68 -25.63 10.48
C GLN A 517 4.29 -25.11 10.87
N ALA A 518 4.01 -23.83 10.63
CA ALA A 518 2.71 -23.22 10.91
C ALA A 518 2.26 -22.35 9.75
N ASN A 519 1.00 -22.48 9.34
CA ASN A 519 0.41 -21.69 8.27
C ASN A 519 -0.86 -21.00 8.78
N THR A 520 -0.78 -19.68 8.91
CA THR A 520 -1.84 -18.80 9.47
C THR A 520 -2.99 -18.53 8.49
N THR A 521 -2.83 -18.89 7.22
CA THR A 521 -3.87 -18.73 6.19
C THR A 521 -4.77 -19.97 6.14
N SER A 522 -4.18 -21.17 6.14
CA SER A 522 -4.91 -22.43 6.35
C SER A 522 -5.39 -22.60 7.79
N ASP A 523 -4.73 -21.95 8.76
CA ASP A 523 -4.89 -22.20 10.20
C ASP A 523 -4.58 -23.66 10.56
N THR A 524 -3.36 -24.05 10.20
CA THR A 524 -2.84 -25.42 10.37
C THR A 524 -1.42 -25.41 10.94
N VAL A 525 -1.08 -26.45 11.69
CA VAL A 525 0.28 -26.69 12.21
C VAL A 525 0.70 -28.11 11.84
N THR A 526 1.94 -28.27 11.38
CA THR A 526 2.59 -29.55 11.11
C THR A 526 3.80 -29.69 12.03
N LEU A 527 4.00 -30.86 12.63
CA LEU A 527 5.18 -31.22 13.39
C LEU A 527 5.69 -32.56 12.85
N GLU A 528 6.95 -32.61 12.43
CA GLU A 528 7.57 -33.78 11.82
C GLU A 528 8.88 -34.14 12.52
N TYR A 529 9.08 -35.42 12.82
CA TYR A 529 10.35 -35.92 13.39
C TYR A 529 10.58 -37.38 12.98
N GLN A 530 11.84 -37.80 13.06
CA GLN A 530 12.24 -39.18 12.80
C GLN A 530 12.85 -39.78 14.07
N ASN A 531 12.43 -40.99 14.43
CA ASN A 531 13.04 -41.75 15.51
C ASN A 531 14.39 -42.36 15.06
N THR A 532 15.19 -42.81 16.03
CA THR A 532 16.38 -43.65 15.82
C THR A 532 16.12 -44.81 14.87
N ASP A 533 14.95 -45.43 14.99
CA ASP A 533 14.55 -46.67 14.31
C ASP A 533 14.05 -46.40 12.88
N GLY A 534 14.47 -45.28 12.28
CA GLY A 534 14.09 -44.84 10.93
C GLY A 534 12.62 -44.40 10.76
N THR A 535 11.74 -44.75 11.69
CA THR A 535 10.31 -44.42 11.67
C THR A 535 10.08 -42.90 11.64
N LEU A 536 9.33 -42.43 10.64
CA LEU A 536 8.97 -41.02 10.45
C LEU A 536 7.56 -40.75 10.99
N ILE A 537 7.42 -39.72 11.81
CA ILE A 537 6.14 -39.32 12.43
C ILE A 537 5.81 -37.89 12.01
N THR A 538 4.64 -37.71 11.40
CA THR A 538 4.04 -36.43 11.02
C THR A 538 2.75 -36.23 11.83
N LEU A 539 2.73 -35.26 12.74
CA LEU A 539 1.52 -34.75 13.39
C LEU A 539 1.04 -33.50 12.64
N PHE A 540 -0.17 -33.54 12.07
CA PHE A 540 -0.81 -32.40 11.43
C PHE A 540 -2.10 -32.01 12.16
N ILE A 541 -2.31 -30.71 12.35
CA ILE A 541 -3.38 -30.13 13.17
C ILE A 541 -4.17 -29.13 12.31
N ASP A 542 -5.47 -29.37 12.16
CA ASP A 542 -6.42 -28.51 11.43
C ASP A 542 -7.38 -27.82 12.41
N PHE A 543 -7.08 -26.55 12.73
CA PHE A 543 -7.88 -25.73 13.65
C PHE A 543 -9.24 -25.30 13.08
N LYS A 544 -9.51 -25.48 11.78
CA LYS A 544 -10.82 -25.22 11.16
C LYS A 544 -11.72 -26.46 11.14
N SER A 545 -11.13 -27.65 11.14
CA SER A 545 -11.87 -28.93 11.17
C SER A 545 -11.92 -29.59 12.56
N GLU A 546 -11.21 -29.06 13.56
CA GLU A 546 -11.05 -29.67 14.91
C GLU A 546 -10.44 -31.10 14.85
N VAL A 547 -9.63 -31.36 13.82
CA VAL A 547 -9.03 -32.67 13.52
C VAL A 547 -7.51 -32.61 13.65
N GLN A 548 -6.95 -33.57 14.37
CA GLN A 548 -5.53 -33.91 14.35
C GLN A 548 -5.32 -35.23 13.60
N ILE A 549 -4.21 -35.31 12.88
CA ILE A 549 -3.82 -36.42 12.00
C ILE A 549 -2.41 -36.85 12.43
N PHE A 550 -2.29 -38.04 13.00
CA PHE A 550 -1.00 -38.68 13.24
C PHE A 550 -0.71 -39.65 12.10
N ARG A 551 0.25 -39.32 11.24
CA ARG A 551 0.78 -40.20 10.20
C ARG A 551 2.10 -40.78 10.65
N ILE A 552 2.24 -42.09 10.55
CA ILE A 552 3.44 -42.84 10.88
C ILE A 552 3.87 -43.60 9.63
N ILE A 553 5.13 -43.46 9.23
CA ILE A 553 5.77 -44.32 8.22
C ILE A 553 6.81 -45.17 8.92
N MET A 554 6.62 -46.48 8.92
CA MET A 554 7.59 -47.46 9.40
C MET A 554 8.40 -47.97 8.20
N PRO A 555 9.74 -48.00 8.25
CA PRO A 555 10.55 -48.66 7.22
C PRO A 555 10.23 -50.16 7.21
N GLY A 556 10.28 -50.80 6.03
CA GLY A 556 10.09 -52.25 5.93
C GLY A 556 11.32 -53.00 6.45
N GLU A 557 11.10 -54.07 7.22
CA GLU A 557 12.17 -54.94 7.71
C GLU A 557 12.62 -55.92 6.62
N GLU A 558 13.77 -55.65 6.01
CA GLU A 558 14.36 -56.48 4.95
C GLU A 558 14.64 -57.93 5.42
N GLU A 559 14.92 -58.13 6.72
CA GLU A 559 15.08 -59.48 7.32
C GLU A 559 13.77 -60.27 7.43
N LEU A 560 12.61 -59.60 7.48
CA LEU A 560 11.28 -60.22 7.39
C LEU A 560 10.78 -60.36 5.93
N GLY A 561 11.55 -59.85 4.96
CA GLY A 561 11.17 -59.81 3.55
C GLY A 561 10.28 -58.62 3.17
N GLU A 562 10.09 -57.65 4.07
CA GLU A 562 9.27 -56.46 3.81
C GLU A 562 10.09 -55.38 3.08
N THR A 563 9.98 -55.34 1.76
CA THR A 563 10.73 -54.42 0.88
C THR A 563 10.06 -53.05 0.67
N GLN A 564 8.96 -52.77 1.37
CA GLN A 564 8.18 -51.54 1.24
C GLN A 564 7.84 -50.97 2.61
N ALA A 565 7.95 -49.65 2.76
CA ALA A 565 7.60 -48.96 3.99
C ALA A 565 6.08 -48.95 4.22
N GLN A 566 5.64 -49.26 5.43
CA GLN A 566 4.22 -49.26 5.79
C GLN A 566 3.81 -47.89 6.34
N ALA A 567 2.76 -47.29 5.77
CA ALA A 567 2.19 -46.02 6.24
C ALA A 567 0.83 -46.24 6.92
N ILE A 568 0.66 -45.64 8.10
CA ILE A 568 -0.57 -45.70 8.90
C ILE A 568 -0.98 -44.28 9.27
N CYS A 569 -2.29 -43.99 9.23
CA CYS A 569 -2.86 -42.73 9.71
C CYS A 569 -3.86 -42.97 10.85
N PHE A 570 -3.73 -42.21 11.92
CA PHE A 570 -4.72 -42.11 13.00
C PHE A 570 -5.33 -40.71 12.99
N LEU A 571 -6.64 -40.64 12.82
CA LEU A 571 -7.43 -39.42 12.97
C LEU A 571 -7.96 -39.34 14.40
N ALA A 572 -7.91 -38.15 15.00
CA ALA A 572 -8.55 -37.88 16.28
C ALA A 572 -9.08 -36.44 16.33
N ARG A 573 -10.02 -36.18 17.24
CA ARG A 573 -10.42 -34.84 17.67
C ARG A 573 -9.32 -34.21 18.52
N PHE A 574 -9.25 -32.88 18.56
CA PHE A 574 -8.57 -32.14 19.62
C PHE A 574 -9.42 -30.95 20.11
N SER A 575 -9.03 -30.30 21.21
CA SER A 575 -9.61 -29.03 21.67
C SER A 575 -8.62 -27.88 21.46
N HIS A 576 -9.12 -26.67 21.16
CA HIS A 576 -8.30 -25.45 21.02
C HIS A 576 -7.49 -25.09 22.28
N SER A 577 -7.76 -25.72 23.43
CA SER A 577 -6.96 -25.65 24.66
C SER A 577 -5.64 -26.41 24.60
N ASP A 578 -5.53 -27.42 23.72
CA ASP A 578 -4.54 -28.49 23.86
C ASP A 578 -3.25 -28.18 23.09
N PHE A 579 -3.32 -27.25 22.14
CA PHE A 579 -2.25 -26.85 21.23
C PHE A 579 -2.15 -25.33 21.09
N ILE A 580 -0.93 -24.83 20.91
CA ILE A 580 -0.65 -23.43 20.61
C ILE A 580 -1.16 -23.12 19.18
N SER A 581 -1.91 -22.02 19.02
CA SER A 581 -2.54 -21.64 17.75
C SER A 581 -1.51 -21.37 16.63
N SER A 582 -1.92 -21.54 15.38
CA SER A 582 -1.05 -21.34 14.20
C SER A 582 -0.41 -19.94 14.17
N ASP A 583 -1.15 -18.89 14.54
CA ASP A 583 -0.68 -17.50 14.62
C ASP A 583 0.39 -17.28 15.70
N ALA A 584 0.33 -18.02 16.82
CA ALA A 584 1.39 -17.98 17.84
C ALA A 584 2.59 -18.83 17.41
N MET A 585 2.36 -20.05 16.89
CA MET A 585 3.41 -20.94 16.38
C MET A 585 4.24 -20.28 15.25
N SER A 586 3.59 -19.59 14.30
CA SER A 586 4.26 -18.90 13.19
C SER A 586 5.15 -17.73 13.64
N LYS A 587 5.02 -17.27 14.89
CA LYS A 587 5.82 -16.19 15.50
C LYS A 587 6.98 -16.70 16.35
N LEU A 588 7.02 -18.00 16.67
CA LEU A 588 8.13 -18.59 17.42
C LEU A 588 9.44 -18.48 16.63
N ARG A 589 10.49 -17.97 17.27
CA ARG A 589 11.84 -17.87 16.70
C ARG A 589 12.85 -18.29 17.76
N GLN A 590 13.78 -19.16 17.40
CA GLN A 590 14.90 -19.50 18.28
C GLN A 590 15.94 -18.40 18.30
N LYS A 591 16.36 -18.01 19.52
CA LYS A 591 17.52 -17.13 19.74
C LYS A 591 18.86 -17.89 19.65
N ASN A 592 18.85 -19.20 19.84
CA ASN A 592 20.00 -20.09 19.64
C ASN A 592 19.54 -21.41 18.98
N PRO A 593 19.95 -21.72 17.73
CA PRO A 593 19.61 -22.97 17.05
C PRO A 593 20.18 -24.24 17.68
N THR A 594 21.31 -24.16 18.39
CA THR A 594 21.94 -25.35 19.01
C THR A 594 21.41 -25.66 20.41
N ALA A 595 20.42 -24.92 20.90
CA ALA A 595 19.83 -25.13 22.21
C ALA A 595 18.92 -26.37 22.23
N ILE A 596 19.40 -27.46 22.81
CA ILE A 596 18.61 -28.65 23.12
C ILE A 596 17.48 -28.26 24.10
N ARG A 597 16.27 -28.73 23.84
CA ARG A 597 15.07 -28.52 24.66
C ARG A 597 14.65 -29.81 25.35
N THR A 598 14.26 -29.68 26.60
CA THR A 598 13.59 -30.73 27.39
C THR A 598 12.12 -30.32 27.57
N PRO A 599 11.15 -31.24 27.52
CA PRO A 599 9.77 -30.94 27.83
C PRO A 599 9.60 -30.47 29.29
N GLU A 600 8.72 -29.50 29.52
CA GLU A 600 8.42 -28.97 30.87
C GLU A 600 7.36 -29.81 31.62
N GLU A 601 6.49 -30.49 30.87
CA GLU A 601 5.42 -31.36 31.39
C GLU A 601 5.47 -32.72 30.66
N GLU A 602 5.40 -33.82 31.41
CA GLU A 602 5.29 -35.18 30.85
C GLU A 602 3.85 -35.68 30.96
N LYS A 603 3.14 -35.75 29.83
CA LYS A 603 1.78 -36.31 29.78
C LYS A 603 1.80 -37.83 29.81
N SER A 604 0.84 -38.43 30.52
CA SER A 604 0.64 -39.88 30.57
C SER A 604 0.23 -40.46 29.21
N PRO A 605 0.63 -41.70 28.85
CA PRO A 605 0.21 -42.34 27.61
C PRO A 605 -1.31 -42.39 27.44
N THR A 606 -1.81 -42.05 26.24
CA THR A 606 -3.24 -42.01 25.90
C THR A 606 -3.56 -43.12 24.91
N VAL A 607 -4.14 -44.23 25.41
CA VAL A 607 -4.54 -45.36 24.58
C VAL A 607 -5.79 -45.00 23.78
N TYR A 608 -5.68 -44.90 22.45
CA TYR A 608 -6.81 -44.67 21.56
C TYR A 608 -7.45 -45.99 21.11
N THR A 609 -8.78 -46.03 21.08
CA THR A 609 -9.55 -47.13 20.49
C THR A 609 -10.33 -46.63 19.28
N HIS A 610 -10.01 -47.19 18.11
CA HIS A 610 -10.65 -46.86 16.84
C HIS A 610 -11.65 -47.94 16.43
N ASP A 611 -12.78 -47.52 15.85
CA ASP A 611 -13.88 -48.40 15.41
C ASP A 611 -14.34 -48.12 13.97
N LEU A 612 -13.73 -47.12 13.32
CA LEU A 612 -13.98 -46.71 11.95
C LEU A 612 -12.69 -46.74 11.12
N LEU A 613 -12.80 -47.17 9.86
CA LEU A 613 -11.82 -46.97 8.80
C LEU A 613 -12.30 -45.87 7.85
N ALA A 614 -11.41 -44.99 7.39
CA ALA A 614 -11.76 -43.86 6.54
C ALA A 614 -11.48 -44.11 5.05
N ASP A 615 -12.49 -43.87 4.21
CA ASP A 615 -12.36 -43.86 2.75
C ASP A 615 -11.61 -42.59 2.32
N LEU A 616 -10.35 -42.76 1.91
CA LEU A 616 -9.47 -41.69 1.45
C LEU A 616 -10.14 -40.78 0.40
N SER A 617 -10.94 -41.32 -0.52
CA SER A 617 -11.60 -40.54 -1.59
C SER A 617 -12.68 -39.58 -1.07
N LYS A 618 -13.34 -39.96 0.03
CA LYS A 618 -14.42 -39.18 0.66
C LYS A 618 -13.96 -38.40 1.90
N SER A 619 -12.75 -38.65 2.38
CA SER A 619 -12.15 -38.03 3.58
C SER A 619 -12.20 -36.49 3.60
N HIS A 620 -12.20 -35.86 2.41
CA HIS A 620 -12.28 -34.40 2.22
C HIS A 620 -13.49 -33.73 2.90
N VAL A 621 -14.57 -34.48 3.18
CA VAL A 621 -15.75 -34.02 3.94
C VAL A 621 -15.39 -33.68 5.40
N ILE A 622 -14.45 -34.43 5.99
CA ILE A 622 -14.01 -34.28 7.38
C ILE A 622 -12.98 -33.16 7.48
N SER A 623 -11.86 -33.29 6.77
CA SER A 623 -10.87 -32.23 6.55
C SER A 623 -10.28 -32.38 5.14
N PRO A 624 -10.07 -31.28 4.39
CA PRO A 624 -9.53 -31.35 3.03
C PRO A 624 -8.07 -31.84 2.98
N TYR A 625 -7.37 -31.84 4.12
CA TYR A 625 -5.95 -32.20 4.18
C TYR A 625 -5.69 -33.72 4.28
N ILE A 626 -6.69 -34.51 4.71
CA ILE A 626 -6.55 -35.97 4.90
C ILE A 626 -6.11 -36.65 3.61
N TYR A 627 -6.68 -36.26 2.45
CA TYR A 627 -6.30 -36.83 1.16
C TYR A 627 -4.81 -36.66 0.85
N ASN A 628 -4.26 -35.46 1.06
CA ASN A 628 -2.86 -35.16 0.74
C ASN A 628 -1.87 -35.78 1.73
N ILE A 629 -2.24 -35.89 3.01
CA ILE A 629 -1.36 -36.38 4.06
C ILE A 629 -1.36 -37.91 4.11
N CYS A 630 -2.54 -38.54 4.08
CA CYS A 630 -2.73 -39.98 4.23
C CYS A 630 -2.80 -40.74 2.90
N ASN A 631 -2.38 -40.12 1.78
CA ASN A 631 -2.38 -40.73 0.45
C ASN A 631 -1.68 -42.09 0.40
N ASP A 632 -0.62 -42.26 1.19
CA ASP A 632 0.22 -43.46 1.19
C ASP A 632 -0.33 -44.56 2.12
N ALA A 633 -1.33 -44.22 2.95
CA ALA A 633 -1.91 -45.08 3.98
C ALA A 633 -3.34 -45.54 3.60
N ILE A 634 -3.59 -45.80 2.31
CA ILE A 634 -4.93 -45.93 1.69
C ILE A 634 -5.93 -46.78 2.50
N ASP A 635 -5.51 -47.98 2.92
CA ASP A 635 -6.34 -48.95 3.66
C ASP A 635 -6.15 -48.89 5.19
N ALA A 636 -5.32 -47.97 5.69
CA ALA A 636 -4.83 -47.90 7.07
C ALA A 636 -5.09 -46.53 7.73
N ILE A 637 -6.27 -45.94 7.46
CA ILE A 637 -6.72 -44.66 8.05
C ILE A 637 -7.78 -44.94 9.12
N TYR A 638 -7.42 -44.85 10.39
CA TYR A 638 -8.27 -45.17 11.54
C TYR A 638 -8.92 -43.93 12.15
N PHE A 639 -10.16 -44.07 12.63
CA PHE A 639 -10.88 -43.02 13.37
C PHE A 639 -11.88 -43.62 14.38
N THR A 640 -12.54 -42.77 15.17
CA THR A 640 -13.44 -43.17 16.26
C THR A 640 -14.80 -42.46 16.14
N GLU A 641 -15.91 -43.21 16.23
CA GLU A 641 -17.26 -42.67 16.02
C GLU A 641 -17.63 -41.58 17.04
N ALA A 642 -17.09 -41.65 18.27
CA ALA A 642 -17.29 -40.64 19.31
C ALA A 642 -16.75 -39.25 18.91
N ASP A 643 -15.57 -39.22 18.29
CA ASP A 643 -14.95 -37.97 17.83
C ASP A 643 -15.70 -37.39 16.63
N LEU A 644 -16.04 -38.23 15.65
CA LEU A 644 -16.81 -37.85 14.47
C LEU A 644 -18.17 -37.21 14.84
N ARG A 645 -18.89 -37.82 15.80
CA ARG A 645 -20.14 -37.28 16.37
C ARG A 645 -19.94 -35.93 17.07
N THR A 646 -18.78 -35.71 17.68
CA THR A 646 -18.49 -34.48 18.43
C THR A 646 -18.07 -33.35 17.50
N ILE A 647 -17.26 -33.63 16.47
CA ILE A 647 -16.89 -32.67 15.41
C ILE A 647 -18.13 -32.24 14.60
N SER A 648 -19.01 -33.19 14.25
CA SER A 648 -20.30 -32.88 13.60
C SER A 648 -21.14 -31.87 14.40
N ARG A 649 -21.18 -32.02 15.74
CA ARG A 649 -21.88 -31.09 16.64
C ARG A 649 -21.20 -29.73 16.74
N SER A 650 -19.87 -29.69 16.91
CA SER A 650 -19.13 -28.43 17.08
C SER A 650 -19.19 -27.56 15.82
N LEU A 651 -18.93 -28.16 14.66
CA LEU A 651 -18.87 -27.46 13.37
C LEU A 651 -20.22 -27.39 12.64
N SER A 652 -21.30 -27.91 13.23
CA SER A 652 -22.62 -28.04 12.60
C SER A 652 -22.60 -28.75 11.23
N LYS A 653 -21.65 -29.68 11.02
CA LYS A 653 -21.57 -30.53 9.82
C LYS A 653 -22.57 -31.67 9.92
N ASP A 654 -23.22 -32.04 8.80
CA ASP A 654 -24.11 -33.20 8.78
C ASP A 654 -23.36 -34.52 9.06
N TYR A 655 -23.82 -35.21 10.09
CA TYR A 655 -23.28 -36.49 10.53
C TYR A 655 -23.46 -37.59 9.50
N ALA A 656 -24.56 -37.62 8.73
CA ALA A 656 -24.79 -38.67 7.74
C ALA A 656 -23.79 -38.56 6.58
N THR A 657 -23.55 -37.34 6.10
CA THR A 657 -22.53 -37.05 5.08
C THR A 657 -21.12 -37.38 5.59
N MET A 658 -20.78 -37.03 6.84
CA MET A 658 -19.48 -37.42 7.44
C MET A 658 -19.33 -38.95 7.60
N MET A 659 -20.37 -39.65 8.03
CA MET A 659 -20.39 -41.11 8.12
C MET A 659 -20.31 -41.79 6.75
N SER A 660 -20.74 -41.16 5.66
CA SER A 660 -20.63 -41.73 4.31
C SER A 660 -19.19 -41.90 3.81
N ALA A 661 -18.23 -41.22 4.47
CA ALA A 661 -16.79 -41.39 4.27
C ALA A 661 -16.17 -42.50 5.15
N MET A 662 -16.93 -43.10 6.08
CA MET A 662 -16.42 -44.04 7.07
C MET A 662 -16.99 -45.46 6.84
N GLN A 663 -16.19 -46.48 7.11
CA GLN A 663 -16.61 -47.87 7.16
C GLN A 663 -16.44 -48.39 8.59
N LYS A 664 -17.44 -49.10 9.13
CA LYS A 664 -17.33 -49.72 10.45
C LYS A 664 -16.42 -50.94 10.40
N GLN A 665 -15.43 -51.00 11.28
CA GLN A 665 -14.50 -52.12 11.34
C GLN A 665 -15.21 -53.38 11.87
N VAL A 666 -15.46 -54.35 10.98
CA VAL A 666 -16.00 -55.65 11.38
C VAL A 666 -14.85 -56.51 11.89
N PRO A 667 -14.88 -57.03 13.13
CA PRO A 667 -13.79 -57.87 13.64
C PRO A 667 -13.71 -59.16 12.81
N SER A 668 -12.56 -59.37 12.16
CA SER A 668 -12.33 -60.52 11.30
C SER A 668 -12.26 -61.81 12.14
N ARG A 669 -12.84 -62.90 11.60
CA ARG A 669 -13.04 -64.15 12.36
C ARG A 669 -11.81 -65.06 12.44
N HIS A 670 -10.64 -64.56 12.03
CA HIS A 670 -9.37 -65.28 11.99
C HIS A 670 -8.30 -64.41 12.68
N GLY A 671 -7.61 -64.98 13.66
CA GLY A 671 -6.77 -64.21 14.58
C GLY A 671 -5.42 -63.80 14.02
N ALA A 672 -5.22 -62.51 13.84
CA ALA A 672 -3.92 -61.85 13.94
C ALA A 672 -4.07 -60.71 14.96
N ALA A 673 -3.48 -60.88 16.15
CA ALA A 673 -3.70 -59.98 17.29
C ALA A 673 -2.80 -58.73 17.22
N TRP A 674 -2.94 -57.93 16.16
CA TRP A 674 -2.36 -56.58 16.10
C TRP A 674 -3.09 -55.68 17.09
N THR A 675 -2.55 -55.62 18.31
CA THR A 675 -2.91 -54.63 19.33
C THR A 675 -1.79 -53.59 19.41
N PRO A 676 -1.81 -52.52 18.57
CA PRO A 676 -0.92 -51.39 18.80
C PRO A 676 -1.26 -50.77 20.15
N ARG A 677 -0.40 -50.98 21.15
CA ARG A 677 -0.40 -50.18 22.37
C ARG A 677 0.38 -48.90 22.10
N THR A 678 -0.36 -47.83 21.87
CA THR A 678 0.13 -46.44 21.93
C THR A 678 -0.13 -45.87 23.32
#